data_AF-A0A067C8E8-F1
#
_entry.id   AF-A0A067C8E8-F1
#
_cell.length_a   1.000
_cell.length_b   1.000
_cell.length_c   1.000
_cell.angle_alpha   90.00
_cell.angle_beta   90.00
_cell.angle_gamma   90.00
#
_symmetry.space_group_name_H-M   'P 1'
#
loop_
_entity.id
_entity.type
_entity.pdbx_description
1 polymer ?
#
loop_
_entity_poly.entity_id
_entity_poly.type
_entity_poly.pdbx_seq_one_letter_code
_entity_poly.pdbx_strand_id
1 'polypeptide(L)'
;MSVIGIDYGNVECVIGQAKRGGIDIILNENSNRKNPCMVCVSGKQRYIGEGAVSMARTQYKNTATDVKRLIGRKFAAADVQEEIALYGFKCVELPNGQVGIVLNYNDTPTTFTCEQVVGMFLNKMQAIAAVANEGVNPAYCVISCPGYFTDMQRRAMLSAAKIAGMNCLRLMNEHTAVALSYGIYKSLRNLFHESEPEHVMFVDIGHSGYTVSVVAFVQGKLQVKSVAYDRFLGGRNFDMALAKDVSEKFVAKYKKDPLADAKSRIKLLGACEKAKKNLSPQGVNSTTLAVECLVDEIDYNAKIDLEEFETLIAPLLDRLEGPIVKALADAGITKDQLSCVEIVGGGVRVASVKRKLADILGLDKEKPNMGLSTTLNADEAVARGCALQCAILSPLFKVKDFSIADIVNFPVRVSWEKASTDALKDDAIADDDEPSLGAGDANSVLLFTRADDFPKTKRVSFRRAESFTIDAAYDETAIEYLPPSPYQSIGKFTVSGIPVGETDEVPRIRVNIKHDIHGLVEVASSQMMVEIKEEETKEGEEASEEKKEEPKKKRFRKIELKVTPSVNGLSAAEVAKATEEELAMAQQDRIIEETANKRNELETFVYDLRNHLGEKYAEFVAAPERDDIENKLNDMEDWLYSDEGFDSIKSIYQTKLDGLRALSSPIDARYVEHSERPVATNELKTVIEEYKRLANSTDEAYSHWTDEDCNTLRNAATTIETWLFDQLNAQAAASLTTAPVVTAAAIRAKIVELRASGLPIITKPKPLPKVEAPPAPSATADDNAESDKMDLD
;
A
#
# COMPACT_ATOMS: atom_id res chain seq x y z
N MET A 1 4.57 9.18 -10.02
CA MET A 1 3.45 8.32 -9.56
C MET A 1 4.04 7.07 -8.95
N SER A 2 3.61 6.70 -7.74
CA SER A 2 4.11 5.52 -7.03
C SER A 2 3.21 4.31 -7.26
N VAL A 3 3.74 3.12 -6.96
CA VAL A 3 2.98 1.86 -6.91
C VAL A 3 3.14 1.23 -5.55
N ILE A 4 2.09 0.56 -5.08
CA ILE A 4 2.04 0.04 -3.71
C ILE A 4 1.59 -1.43 -3.65
N GLY A 5 2.05 -2.12 -2.63
CA GLY A 5 1.55 -3.43 -2.21
C GLY A 5 0.84 -3.32 -0.89
N ILE A 6 -0.34 -3.92 -0.77
CA ILE A 6 -1.14 -3.90 0.46
C ILE A 6 -1.26 -5.31 0.97
N ASP A 7 -0.75 -5.57 2.17
CA ASP A 7 -1.12 -6.75 2.93
C ASP A 7 -2.38 -6.46 3.74
N TYR A 8 -3.56 -6.88 3.25
CA TYR A 8 -4.81 -6.72 3.99
C TYR A 8 -5.00 -7.89 4.95
N GLY A 9 -4.37 -7.83 6.12
CA GLY A 9 -4.49 -8.84 7.18
C GLY A 9 -5.84 -8.78 7.91
N ASN A 10 -6.06 -9.72 8.84
CA ASN A 10 -7.33 -9.79 9.58
C ASN A 10 -7.52 -8.65 10.60
N VAL A 11 -6.43 -8.28 11.28
CA VAL A 11 -6.41 -7.26 12.35
C VAL A 11 -5.42 -6.13 12.08
N GLU A 12 -4.44 -6.36 11.21
CA GLU A 12 -3.39 -5.40 10.88
C GLU A 12 -3.17 -5.43 9.36
N CYS A 13 -2.88 -4.27 8.79
CA CYS A 13 -2.57 -4.06 7.39
C CYS A 13 -1.22 -3.36 7.25
N VAL A 14 -0.40 -3.82 6.30
CA VAL A 14 0.92 -3.25 6.02
C VAL A 14 0.96 -2.79 4.57
N ILE A 15 1.53 -1.61 4.32
CA ILE A 15 1.64 -1.04 2.97
C ILE A 15 3.12 -0.95 2.60
N GLY A 16 3.49 -1.60 1.50
CA GLY A 16 4.79 -1.45 0.86
C GLY A 16 4.72 -0.51 -0.35
N GLN A 17 5.78 0.24 -0.61
CA GLN A 17 5.92 1.11 -1.77
C GLN A 17 7.22 0.80 -2.51
N ALA A 18 7.16 0.73 -3.83
CA ALA A 18 8.37 0.65 -4.65
C ALA A 18 8.99 2.05 -4.83
N LYS A 19 10.23 2.24 -4.34
CA LYS A 19 10.97 3.50 -4.42
C LYS A 19 12.48 3.25 -4.50
N ARG A 20 13.21 4.08 -5.25
CA ARG A 20 14.70 4.10 -5.31
C ARG A 20 15.37 2.72 -5.51
N GLY A 21 14.77 1.85 -6.33
CA GLY A 21 15.32 0.52 -6.63
C GLY A 21 15.07 -0.54 -5.54
N GLY A 22 14.24 -0.26 -4.55
CA GLY A 22 13.84 -1.18 -3.48
C GLY A 22 12.38 -1.04 -3.07
N ILE A 23 12.04 -1.68 -1.94
CA ILE A 23 10.71 -1.60 -1.32
C ILE A 23 10.82 -1.03 0.09
N ASP A 24 10.12 0.07 0.31
CA ASP A 24 9.96 0.71 1.60
C ASP A 24 8.58 0.37 2.19
N ILE A 25 8.47 0.31 3.52
CA ILE A 25 7.18 0.19 4.19
C ILE A 25 6.72 1.57 4.60
N ILE A 26 5.48 1.90 4.27
CA ILE A 26 4.86 3.18 4.57
C ILE A 26 4.44 3.20 6.04
N LEU A 27 4.75 4.31 6.71
CA LEU A 27 4.31 4.60 8.07
C LEU A 27 2.97 5.34 8.03
N ASN A 28 2.12 5.10 9.03
CA ASN A 28 0.89 5.85 9.22
C ASN A 28 1.12 7.17 9.98
N GLU A 29 0.04 7.91 10.24
CA GLU A 29 0.05 9.19 10.96
C GLU A 29 0.69 9.13 12.36
N ASN A 30 0.70 7.95 13.00
CA ASN A 30 1.34 7.71 14.30
C ASN A 30 2.74 7.10 14.17
N SER A 31 3.34 7.12 12.98
CA SER A 31 4.63 6.47 12.68
C SER A 31 4.65 4.95 12.83
N ASN A 32 3.49 4.29 12.90
CA ASN A 32 3.39 2.84 12.94
C ASN A 32 3.49 2.25 11.53
N ARG A 33 4.14 1.08 11.42
CA ARG A 33 4.25 0.30 10.16
C ARG A 33 2.99 -0.53 9.86
N LYS A 34 2.13 -0.68 10.86
CA LYS A 34 0.94 -1.54 10.83
C LYS A 34 -0.29 -0.69 11.08
N ASN A 35 -1.33 -0.94 10.31
CA ASN A 35 -2.60 -0.23 10.35
C ASN A 35 -3.70 -1.17 10.86
N PRO A 36 -4.34 -0.88 11.99
CA PRO A 36 -5.40 -1.75 12.51
C PRO A 36 -6.57 -1.90 11.51
N CYS A 37 -6.96 -3.12 11.13
CA CYS A 37 -8.04 -3.38 10.17
C CYS A 37 -9.42 -3.14 10.76
N MET A 38 -9.77 -1.87 11.00
CA MET A 38 -11.02 -1.48 11.63
C MET A 38 -11.60 -0.18 11.07
N VAL A 39 -12.93 -0.10 11.07
CA VAL A 39 -13.72 1.08 10.71
C VAL A 39 -14.69 1.36 11.86
N CYS A 40 -14.46 2.46 12.57
CA CYS A 40 -15.30 2.94 13.66
C CYS A 40 -16.11 4.15 13.19
N VAL A 41 -17.40 4.19 13.51
CA VAL A 41 -18.26 5.34 13.22
C VAL A 41 -18.69 5.99 14.53
N SER A 42 -18.56 7.31 14.62
CA SER A 42 -19.07 8.09 15.76
C SER A 42 -19.72 9.37 15.25
N GLY A 43 -21.04 9.48 15.43
CA GLY A 43 -21.83 10.59 14.91
C GLY A 43 -21.71 10.71 13.40
N LYS A 44 -21.08 11.80 12.95
CA LYS A 44 -20.94 12.17 11.53
C LYS A 44 -19.59 11.78 10.90
N GLN A 45 -18.65 11.27 11.70
CA GLN A 45 -17.29 10.98 11.23
C GLN A 45 -16.99 9.49 11.31
N ARG A 46 -16.24 9.01 10.32
CA ARG A 46 -15.62 7.68 10.34
C ARG A 46 -14.17 7.82 10.78
N TYR A 47 -13.77 6.91 11.66
CA TYR A 47 -12.41 6.75 12.13
C TYR A 47 -11.92 5.41 11.65
N ILE A 48 -10.79 5.39 10.95
CA ILE A 48 -10.34 4.22 10.19
C ILE A 48 -8.86 3.99 10.50
N GLY A 49 -8.48 2.73 10.72
CA GLY A 49 -7.11 2.42 11.07
C GLY A 49 -6.76 2.88 12.48
N GLU A 50 -5.65 3.59 12.60
CA GLU A 50 -5.12 4.08 13.87
C GLU A 50 -6.11 5.01 14.61
N GLY A 51 -6.80 5.89 13.88
CA GLY A 51 -7.78 6.82 14.46
C GLY A 51 -8.98 6.13 15.12
N ALA A 52 -9.26 4.87 14.78
CA ALA A 52 -10.35 4.10 15.39
C ALA A 52 -9.97 3.48 16.74
N VAL A 53 -8.67 3.27 17.02
CA VAL A 53 -8.20 2.45 18.15
C VAL A 53 -8.66 3.01 19.50
N SER A 54 -8.59 4.32 19.67
CA SER A 54 -8.95 5.01 20.92
C SER A 54 -10.44 4.89 21.26
N MET A 55 -11.30 4.74 20.24
CA MET A 55 -12.76 4.68 20.40
C MET A 55 -13.35 3.30 20.21
N ALA A 56 -12.64 2.35 19.58
CA ALA A 56 -13.14 1.02 19.27
C ALA A 56 -13.76 0.31 20.49
N ARG A 57 -13.21 0.55 21.69
CA ARG A 57 -13.74 -0.03 22.93
C ARG A 57 -15.06 0.60 23.39
N THR A 58 -15.20 1.93 23.30
CA THR A 58 -16.42 2.63 23.72
C THR A 58 -17.51 2.53 22.65
N GLN A 59 -17.12 2.53 21.38
CA GLN A 59 -17.95 2.42 20.19
C GLN A 59 -17.97 1.00 19.60
N TYR A 60 -17.82 -0.04 20.42
CA TYR A 60 -17.69 -1.43 19.92
C TYR A 60 -18.86 -1.91 19.05
N LYS A 61 -20.07 -1.35 19.23
CA LYS A 61 -21.24 -1.63 18.38
C LYS A 61 -21.17 -0.96 17.02
N ASN A 62 -20.42 0.14 16.92
CA ASN A 62 -20.20 0.92 15.71
C ASN A 62 -18.77 0.76 15.17
N THR A 63 -18.07 -0.32 15.55
CA THR A 63 -16.71 -0.60 15.08
C THR A 63 -16.67 -1.92 14.36
N ALA A 64 -16.63 -1.88 13.02
CA ALA A 64 -16.42 -3.05 12.20
C ALA A 64 -14.96 -3.51 12.29
N THR A 65 -14.76 -4.78 12.64
CA THR A 65 -13.46 -5.46 12.74
C THR A 65 -13.57 -6.83 12.08
N ASP A 66 -12.43 -7.48 11.77
CA ASP A 66 -12.38 -8.84 11.23
C ASP A 66 -13.19 -9.05 9.93
N VAL A 67 -13.48 -7.99 9.18
CA VAL A 67 -14.35 -8.02 7.98
C VAL A 67 -13.82 -8.95 6.88
N LYS A 68 -12.50 -9.19 6.86
CA LYS A 68 -11.86 -10.20 6.02
C LYS A 68 -12.45 -11.61 6.18
N ARG A 69 -13.03 -11.94 7.35
CA ARG A 69 -13.71 -13.22 7.62
C ARG A 69 -15.11 -13.30 7.03
N LEU A 70 -15.72 -12.16 6.70
CA LEU A 70 -17.11 -12.03 6.27
C LEU A 70 -17.27 -11.72 4.78
N ILE A 71 -16.32 -10.98 4.21
CA ILE A 71 -16.41 -10.52 2.82
C ILE A 71 -16.62 -11.68 1.84
N GLY A 72 -17.61 -11.52 0.95
CA GLY A 72 -17.98 -12.51 -0.06
C GLY A 72 -18.66 -13.77 0.47
N ARG A 73 -19.05 -13.84 1.74
CA ARG A 73 -19.67 -15.01 2.36
C ARG A 73 -21.19 -14.87 2.55
N LYS A 74 -21.89 -16.01 2.57
CA LYS A 74 -23.32 -16.06 2.89
C LYS A 74 -23.56 -15.87 4.37
N PHE A 75 -24.54 -15.05 4.71
CA PHE A 75 -24.96 -14.84 6.10
C PHE A 75 -25.37 -16.15 6.77
N ALA A 76 -26.18 -16.97 6.11
CA ALA A 76 -26.73 -18.20 6.69
C ALA A 76 -25.71 -19.34 6.92
N ALA A 77 -24.44 -19.20 6.50
CA ALA A 77 -23.44 -20.26 6.70
C ALA A 77 -23.09 -20.43 8.19
N ALA A 78 -23.03 -21.67 8.68
CA ALA A 78 -22.86 -21.97 10.11
C ALA A 78 -21.57 -21.35 10.69
N ASP A 79 -20.45 -21.49 9.98
CA ASP A 79 -19.17 -20.92 10.39
C ASP A 79 -19.15 -19.38 10.26
N VAL A 80 -20.01 -18.76 9.44
CA VAL A 80 -20.21 -17.29 9.45
C VAL A 80 -20.97 -16.86 10.70
N GLN A 81 -21.97 -17.62 11.12
CA GLN A 81 -22.69 -17.34 12.37
C GLN A 81 -21.79 -17.48 13.59
N GLU A 82 -20.86 -18.44 13.59
CA GLU A 82 -19.82 -18.56 14.63
C GLU A 82 -18.90 -17.34 14.68
N GLU A 83 -18.51 -16.78 13.53
CA GLU A 83 -17.74 -15.53 13.47
C GLU A 83 -18.56 -14.34 14.02
N ILE A 84 -19.81 -14.20 13.56
CA ILE A 84 -20.71 -13.09 13.97
C ILE A 84 -20.94 -13.08 15.49
N ALA A 85 -21.03 -14.25 16.12
CA ALA A 85 -21.24 -14.38 17.56
C ALA A 85 -20.11 -13.74 18.40
N LEU A 86 -18.91 -13.56 17.82
CA LEU A 86 -17.77 -12.95 18.50
C LEU A 86 -17.80 -11.42 18.46
N TYR A 87 -18.49 -10.82 17.50
CA TYR A 87 -18.41 -9.39 17.22
C TYR A 87 -19.26 -8.51 18.15
N GLY A 88 -18.87 -7.24 18.24
CA GLY A 88 -19.60 -6.21 18.95
C GLY A 88 -20.65 -5.49 18.10
N PHE A 89 -20.42 -5.42 16.79
CA PHE A 89 -21.29 -4.80 15.80
C PHE A 89 -22.34 -5.79 15.29
N LYS A 90 -23.43 -5.26 14.74
CA LYS A 90 -24.54 -6.08 14.24
C LYS A 90 -24.31 -6.45 12.77
N CYS A 91 -24.54 -7.71 12.45
CA CYS A 91 -24.63 -8.21 11.07
C CYS A 91 -26.07 -8.56 10.70
N VAL A 92 -26.40 -8.45 9.42
CA VAL A 92 -27.71 -8.82 8.84
C VAL A 92 -27.53 -9.56 7.51
N GLU A 93 -28.56 -10.27 7.07
CA GLU A 93 -28.60 -10.86 5.72
C GLU A 93 -29.03 -9.81 4.69
N LEU A 94 -28.22 -9.65 3.64
CA LEU A 94 -28.55 -8.79 2.50
C LEU A 94 -29.49 -9.51 1.53
N PRO A 95 -30.18 -8.80 0.60
CA PRO A 95 -31.06 -9.43 -0.39
C PRO A 95 -30.38 -10.49 -1.26
N ASN A 96 -29.07 -10.37 -1.47
CA ASN A 96 -28.26 -11.35 -2.21
C ASN A 96 -27.77 -12.53 -1.32
N GLY A 97 -28.21 -12.60 -0.06
CA GLY A 97 -27.84 -13.58 0.96
C GLY A 97 -26.45 -13.39 1.58
N GLN A 98 -25.70 -12.36 1.20
CA GLN A 98 -24.40 -12.05 1.80
C GLN A 98 -24.54 -11.34 3.14
N VAL A 99 -23.43 -11.21 3.85
CA VAL A 99 -23.37 -10.48 5.13
C VAL A 99 -23.40 -8.96 4.87
N GLY A 100 -24.31 -8.27 5.57
CA GLY A 100 -24.34 -6.81 5.72
C GLY A 100 -23.94 -6.42 7.15
N ILE A 101 -23.28 -5.28 7.30
CA ILE A 101 -22.79 -4.73 8.56
C ILE A 101 -23.60 -3.47 8.90
N VAL A 102 -24.18 -3.42 10.09
CA VAL A 102 -24.99 -2.28 10.54
C VAL A 102 -24.16 -1.39 11.47
N LEU A 103 -23.95 -0.13 11.09
CA LEU A 103 -23.27 0.90 11.87
C LEU A 103 -24.16 2.14 11.96
N ASN A 104 -24.10 2.86 13.08
CA ASN A 104 -24.82 4.13 13.21
C ASN A 104 -24.01 5.27 12.58
N TYR A 105 -24.36 5.67 11.35
CA TYR A 105 -23.74 6.76 10.61
C TYR A 105 -24.71 7.94 10.49
N ASN A 106 -24.24 9.16 10.77
CA ASN A 106 -25.08 10.36 10.88
C ASN A 106 -26.27 10.12 11.83
N ASP A 107 -26.01 9.47 12.97
CA ASP A 107 -27.00 9.12 14.00
C ASP A 107 -28.13 8.18 13.52
N THR A 108 -27.96 7.54 12.36
CA THR A 108 -28.94 6.61 11.78
C THR A 108 -28.34 5.22 11.55
N PRO A 109 -29.06 4.13 11.88
CA PRO A 109 -28.62 2.78 11.55
C PRO A 109 -28.51 2.61 10.03
N THR A 110 -27.30 2.44 9.53
CA THR A 110 -27.00 2.26 8.11
C THR A 110 -26.43 0.87 7.89
N THR A 111 -26.93 0.17 6.87
CA THR A 111 -26.42 -1.15 6.49
C THR A 111 -25.43 -0.99 5.34
N PHE A 112 -24.19 -1.41 5.55
CA PHE A 112 -23.12 -1.45 4.56
C PHE A 112 -22.86 -2.89 4.13
N THR A 113 -22.47 -3.08 2.87
CA THR A 113 -21.89 -4.37 2.44
C THR A 113 -20.49 -4.53 3.02
N CYS A 114 -19.98 -5.77 3.10
CA CYS A 114 -18.59 -5.99 3.49
C CYS A 114 -17.62 -5.30 2.51
N GLU A 115 -17.93 -5.29 1.22
CA GLU A 115 -17.16 -4.61 0.18
C GLU A 115 -17.09 -3.10 0.42
N GLN A 116 -18.18 -2.47 0.85
CA GLN A 116 -18.17 -1.05 1.25
C GLN A 116 -17.23 -0.83 2.42
N VAL A 117 -17.36 -1.60 3.52
CA VAL A 117 -16.53 -1.43 4.72
C VAL A 117 -15.04 -1.65 4.43
N VAL A 118 -14.70 -2.67 3.62
CA VAL A 118 -13.31 -2.88 3.16
C VAL A 118 -12.88 -1.75 2.22
N GLY A 119 -13.78 -1.22 1.39
CA GLY A 119 -13.55 -0.04 0.56
C GLY A 119 -13.19 1.21 1.37
N MET A 120 -13.92 1.49 2.47
CA MET A 120 -13.59 2.59 3.40
C MET A 120 -12.16 2.42 3.94
N PHE A 121 -11.83 1.20 4.36
CA PHE A 121 -10.50 0.88 4.89
C PHE A 121 -9.40 1.08 3.84
N LEU A 122 -9.58 0.54 2.64
CA LEU A 122 -8.63 0.67 1.54
C LEU A 122 -8.48 2.12 1.06
N ASN A 123 -9.55 2.92 1.10
CA ASN A 123 -9.50 4.35 0.79
C ASN A 123 -8.58 5.09 1.78
N LYS A 124 -8.69 4.81 3.08
CA LYS A 124 -7.75 5.33 4.09
C LYS A 124 -6.32 4.85 3.84
N MET A 125 -6.10 3.59 3.45
CA MET A 125 -4.75 3.10 3.11
C MET A 125 -4.17 3.84 1.89
N GLN A 126 -4.98 4.14 0.88
CA GLN A 126 -4.58 4.96 -0.27
C GLN A 126 -4.20 6.38 0.18
N ALA A 127 -4.97 6.99 1.08
CA ALA A 127 -4.66 8.31 1.63
C ALA A 127 -3.33 8.34 2.41
N ILE A 128 -3.08 7.34 3.26
CA ILE A 128 -1.79 7.19 3.97
C ILE A 128 -0.63 7.06 2.96
N ALA A 129 -0.81 6.23 1.93
CA ALA A 129 0.19 6.09 0.87
C ALA A 129 0.41 7.38 0.06
N ALA A 130 -0.63 8.18 -0.14
CA ALA A 130 -0.54 9.47 -0.81
C ALA A 130 0.28 10.48 0.02
N VAL A 131 0.07 10.56 1.34
CA VAL A 131 0.88 11.41 2.24
C VAL A 131 2.37 11.03 2.17
N ALA A 132 2.68 9.74 2.22
CA ALA A 132 4.05 9.25 2.05
C ALA A 132 4.65 9.52 0.65
N ASN A 133 3.80 9.92 -0.31
CA ASN A 133 4.15 10.20 -1.70
C ASN A 133 3.82 11.67 -2.07
N GLU A 134 4.09 12.60 -1.15
CA GLU A 134 4.00 14.06 -1.39
C GLU A 134 2.59 14.51 -1.84
N GLY A 135 1.55 13.85 -1.33
CA GLY A 135 0.15 14.12 -1.65
C GLY A 135 -0.35 13.50 -2.95
N VAL A 136 0.48 12.72 -3.66
CA VAL A 136 0.10 12.10 -4.93
C VAL A 136 -0.41 10.68 -4.70
N ASN A 137 -1.66 10.41 -5.08
CA ASN A 137 -2.24 9.08 -5.03
C ASN A 137 -1.40 8.04 -5.80
N PRO A 138 -1.21 6.83 -5.25
CA PRO A 138 -0.59 5.73 -5.98
C PRO A 138 -1.36 5.41 -7.26
N ALA A 139 -0.66 5.19 -8.37
CA ALA A 139 -1.29 4.88 -9.65
C ALA A 139 -1.86 3.46 -9.71
N TYR A 140 -1.17 2.52 -9.07
CA TYR A 140 -1.48 1.10 -9.10
C TYR A 140 -1.23 0.46 -7.74
N CYS A 141 -1.99 -0.59 -7.46
CA CYS A 141 -1.77 -1.43 -6.30
C CYS A 141 -1.83 -2.92 -6.61
N VAL A 142 -1.24 -3.72 -5.74
CA VAL A 142 -1.50 -5.16 -5.60
C VAL A 142 -1.95 -5.39 -4.17
N ILE A 143 -3.02 -6.16 -3.99
CA ILE A 143 -3.62 -6.42 -2.67
C ILE A 143 -3.47 -7.92 -2.36
N SER A 144 -3.07 -8.26 -1.14
CA SER A 144 -2.97 -9.64 -0.67
C SER A 144 -4.36 -10.23 -0.39
N CYS A 145 -4.49 -11.54 -0.55
CA CYS A 145 -5.62 -12.31 -0.05
C CYS A 145 -5.17 -13.72 0.33
N PRO A 146 -5.91 -14.42 1.21
CA PRO A 146 -5.62 -15.80 1.51
C PRO A 146 -5.77 -16.68 0.27
N GLY A 147 -4.88 -17.65 0.09
CA GLY A 147 -4.91 -18.57 -1.05
C GLY A 147 -6.24 -19.31 -1.20
N TYR A 148 -6.90 -19.58 -0.09
CA TYR A 148 -8.19 -20.27 0.00
C TYR A 148 -9.42 -19.37 -0.25
N PHE A 149 -9.24 -18.09 -0.61
CA PHE A 149 -10.37 -17.27 -1.02
C PHE A 149 -11.00 -17.82 -2.30
N THR A 150 -12.31 -18.01 -2.25
CA THR A 150 -13.14 -18.41 -3.40
C THR A 150 -13.21 -17.28 -4.43
N ASP A 151 -13.70 -17.60 -5.63
CA ASP A 151 -13.91 -16.66 -6.74
C ASP A 151 -14.82 -15.51 -6.28
N MET A 152 -15.91 -15.81 -5.56
CA MET A 152 -16.79 -14.80 -4.95
C MET A 152 -16.02 -13.85 -4.00
N GLN A 153 -15.21 -14.38 -3.08
CA GLN A 153 -14.44 -13.53 -2.16
C GLN A 153 -13.39 -12.67 -2.88
N ARG A 154 -12.76 -13.21 -3.93
CA ARG A 154 -11.83 -12.48 -4.78
C ARG A 154 -12.52 -11.35 -5.54
N ARG A 155 -13.70 -11.60 -6.12
CA ARG A 155 -14.54 -10.57 -6.75
C ARG A 155 -14.93 -9.48 -5.75
N ALA A 156 -15.34 -9.86 -4.54
CA ALA A 156 -15.69 -8.92 -3.48
C ALA A 156 -14.51 -8.02 -3.08
N MET A 157 -13.29 -8.57 -2.95
CA MET A 157 -12.08 -7.78 -2.71
C MET A 157 -11.77 -6.81 -3.86
N LEU A 158 -11.92 -7.23 -5.12
CA LEU A 158 -11.74 -6.33 -6.27
C LEU A 158 -12.81 -5.24 -6.33
N SER A 159 -14.05 -5.55 -5.95
CA SER A 159 -15.11 -4.55 -5.78
C SER A 159 -14.78 -3.55 -4.69
N ALA A 160 -14.26 -3.99 -3.54
CA ALA A 160 -13.79 -3.11 -2.48
C ALA A 160 -12.65 -2.19 -2.95
N ALA A 161 -11.69 -2.71 -3.73
CA ALA A 161 -10.63 -1.91 -4.34
C ALA A 161 -11.18 -0.83 -5.29
N LYS A 162 -12.20 -1.17 -6.10
CA LYS A 162 -12.90 -0.21 -6.98
C LYS A 162 -13.66 0.86 -6.19
N ILE A 163 -14.35 0.47 -5.11
CA ILE A 163 -15.04 1.40 -4.19
C ILE A 163 -14.04 2.40 -3.60
N ALA A 164 -12.86 1.91 -3.20
CA ALA A 164 -11.78 2.75 -2.69
C ALA A 164 -11.11 3.66 -3.73
N GLY A 165 -11.43 3.54 -5.03
CA GLY A 165 -10.77 4.28 -6.10
C GLY A 165 -9.36 3.78 -6.43
N MET A 166 -9.07 2.49 -6.18
CA MET A 166 -7.76 1.89 -6.41
C MET A 166 -7.74 1.02 -7.67
N ASN A 167 -6.70 1.20 -8.49
CA ASN A 167 -6.44 0.31 -9.63
C ASN A 167 -5.61 -0.91 -9.18
N CYS A 168 -6.28 -2.02 -8.92
CA CYS A 168 -5.67 -3.26 -8.47
C CYS A 168 -5.18 -4.11 -9.66
N LEU A 169 -3.86 -4.12 -9.91
CA LEU A 169 -3.23 -4.88 -11.01
C LEU A 169 -3.25 -6.39 -10.77
N ARG A 170 -3.22 -6.82 -9.50
CA ARG A 170 -3.32 -8.22 -9.12
C ARG A 170 -3.88 -8.34 -7.71
N LEU A 171 -4.81 -9.28 -7.53
CA LEU A 171 -5.16 -9.78 -6.21
C LEU A 171 -4.28 -11.01 -5.98
N MET A 172 -3.32 -10.88 -5.07
CA MET A 172 -2.22 -11.83 -4.94
C MET A 172 -2.43 -12.75 -3.73
N ASN A 173 -2.12 -14.02 -3.89
CA ASN A 173 -2.08 -14.95 -2.77
C ASN A 173 -0.98 -14.55 -1.77
N GLU A 174 -1.29 -14.53 -0.48
CA GLU A 174 -0.34 -14.21 0.61
C GLU A 174 0.94 -15.06 0.54
N HIS A 175 0.79 -16.38 0.41
CA HIS A 175 1.92 -17.31 0.32
C HIS A 175 2.82 -17.03 -0.89
N THR A 176 2.23 -16.68 -2.03
CA THR A 176 2.98 -16.31 -3.25
C THR A 176 3.69 -14.96 -3.07
N ALA A 177 3.09 -14.02 -2.35
CA ALA A 177 3.73 -12.75 -2.02
C ALA A 177 4.95 -12.95 -1.11
N VAL A 178 4.82 -13.79 -0.07
CA VAL A 178 5.94 -14.20 0.80
C VAL A 178 7.05 -14.84 -0.03
N ALA A 179 6.70 -15.79 -0.90
CA ALA A 179 7.65 -16.47 -1.78
C ALA A 179 8.35 -15.49 -2.74
N LEU A 180 7.64 -14.50 -3.29
CA LEU A 180 8.24 -13.47 -4.14
C LEU A 180 9.21 -12.58 -3.35
N SER A 181 8.82 -12.16 -2.14
CA SER A 181 9.69 -11.38 -1.26
C SER A 181 10.95 -12.13 -0.85
N TYR A 182 10.91 -13.46 -0.81
CA TYR A 182 12.10 -14.30 -0.59
C TYR A 182 12.94 -14.46 -1.86
N GLY A 183 12.30 -14.91 -2.94
CA GLY A 183 12.98 -15.40 -4.14
C GLY A 183 13.67 -14.29 -4.93
N ILE A 184 13.03 -13.13 -5.10
CA ILE A 184 13.57 -12.12 -6.02
C ILE A 184 14.93 -11.59 -5.55
N TYR A 185 15.10 -11.31 -4.26
CA TYR A 185 16.35 -10.78 -3.73
C TYR A 185 17.48 -11.82 -3.75
N LYS A 186 17.16 -13.09 -3.50
CA LYS A 186 18.14 -14.18 -3.60
C LYS A 186 18.55 -14.42 -5.05
N SER A 187 17.61 -14.37 -5.98
CA SER A 187 17.92 -14.48 -7.41
C SER A 187 18.75 -13.28 -7.91
N LEU A 188 18.48 -12.06 -7.46
CA LEU A 188 19.30 -10.89 -7.80
C LEU A 188 20.76 -11.04 -7.35
N ARG A 189 21.01 -11.84 -6.31
CA ARG A 189 22.35 -12.18 -5.80
C ARG A 189 22.93 -13.47 -6.39
N ASN A 190 22.25 -14.06 -7.37
CA ASN A 190 22.61 -15.34 -8.01
C ASN A 190 22.82 -16.47 -6.98
N LEU A 191 21.94 -16.55 -5.97
CA LEU A 191 22.02 -17.57 -4.92
C LEU A 191 21.27 -18.86 -5.26
N PHE A 192 20.44 -18.86 -6.32
CA PHE A 192 19.77 -20.06 -6.80
C PHE A 192 20.52 -20.67 -7.98
N HIS A 193 20.42 -21.98 -8.11
CA HIS A 193 20.92 -22.68 -9.29
C HIS A 193 20.09 -22.32 -10.54
N GLU A 194 20.70 -22.39 -11.72
CA GLU A 194 20.03 -22.06 -12.99
C GLU A 194 18.92 -23.06 -13.33
N SER A 195 19.10 -24.34 -13.00
CA SER A 195 18.19 -25.42 -13.42
C SER A 195 17.75 -26.38 -12.31
N GLU A 196 18.41 -26.38 -11.15
CA GLU A 196 18.11 -27.32 -10.07
C GLU A 196 17.23 -26.62 -9.04
N PRO A 197 15.99 -27.10 -8.81
CA PRO A 197 15.05 -26.41 -7.94
C PRO A 197 15.47 -26.53 -6.48
N GLU A 198 15.59 -25.38 -5.81
CA GLU A 198 15.66 -25.29 -4.35
C GLU A 198 14.24 -25.30 -3.78
N HIS A 199 13.89 -26.28 -2.95
CA HIS A 199 12.56 -26.37 -2.34
C HIS A 199 12.54 -25.70 -0.98
N VAL A 200 11.68 -24.69 -0.83
CA VAL A 200 11.48 -23.97 0.44
C VAL A 200 10.04 -24.13 0.89
N MET A 201 9.85 -24.47 2.16
CA MET A 201 8.55 -24.45 2.79
C MET A 201 8.34 -23.10 3.48
N PHE A 202 7.22 -22.44 3.20
CA PHE A 202 6.78 -21.26 3.95
C PHE A 202 5.63 -21.64 4.88
N VAL A 203 5.75 -21.24 6.15
CA VAL A 203 4.74 -21.43 7.19
C VAL A 203 4.29 -20.04 7.65
N ASP A 204 3.06 -19.69 7.35
CA ASP A 204 2.43 -18.42 7.75
C ASP A 204 1.33 -18.68 8.78
N ILE A 205 1.52 -18.22 10.01
CA ILE A 205 0.46 -18.24 11.04
C ILE A 205 0.15 -16.80 11.41
N GLY A 206 -0.97 -16.29 10.90
CA GLY A 206 -1.46 -14.95 11.17
C GLY A 206 -2.37 -14.89 12.40
N HIS A 207 -3.24 -13.88 12.42
CA HIS A 207 -4.24 -13.73 13.49
C HIS A 207 -5.33 -14.80 13.44
N SER A 208 -5.82 -15.15 12.24
CA SER A 208 -7.01 -16.00 12.08
C SER A 208 -6.80 -17.26 11.25
N GLY A 209 -5.67 -17.41 10.56
CA GLY A 209 -5.42 -18.54 9.67
C GLY A 209 -3.97 -18.97 9.65
N TYR A 210 -3.79 -20.22 9.25
CA TYR A 210 -2.52 -20.91 9.11
C TYR A 210 -2.39 -21.44 7.68
N THR A 211 -1.31 -21.09 6.98
CA THR A 211 -1.01 -21.55 5.63
C THR A 211 0.39 -22.17 5.57
N VAL A 212 0.50 -23.28 4.85
CA VAL A 212 1.78 -23.91 4.47
C VAL A 212 1.85 -23.97 2.96
N SER A 213 2.95 -23.51 2.37
CA SER A 213 3.21 -23.67 0.94
C SER A 213 4.61 -24.21 0.70
N VAL A 214 4.75 -25.11 -0.26
CA VAL A 214 6.05 -25.56 -0.78
C VAL A 214 6.29 -24.87 -2.11
N VAL A 215 7.45 -24.22 -2.26
CA VAL A 215 7.80 -23.46 -3.46
C VAL A 215 9.16 -23.92 -3.96
N ALA A 216 9.25 -24.13 -5.27
CA ALA A 216 10.50 -24.41 -5.97
C ALA A 216 11.08 -23.10 -6.52
N PHE A 217 12.36 -22.85 -6.25
CA PHE A 217 13.10 -21.70 -6.78
C PHE A 217 14.23 -22.16 -7.70
N VAL A 218 14.34 -21.49 -8.84
CA VAL A 218 15.55 -21.49 -9.69
C VAL A 218 15.89 -20.04 -10.00
N GLN A 219 17.04 -19.79 -10.62
CA GLN A 219 17.44 -18.45 -10.99
C GLN A 219 16.37 -17.77 -11.87
N GLY A 220 15.85 -16.62 -11.43
CA GLY A 220 14.84 -15.84 -12.13
C GLY A 220 13.41 -16.39 -12.08
N LYS A 221 13.11 -17.45 -11.30
CA LYS A 221 11.76 -18.03 -11.26
C LYS A 221 11.40 -18.61 -9.89
N LEU A 222 10.15 -18.39 -9.48
CA LEU A 222 9.48 -19.18 -8.46
C LEU A 222 8.32 -19.97 -9.05
N GLN A 223 8.08 -21.18 -8.54
CA GLN A 223 6.90 -21.97 -8.82
C GLN A 223 6.32 -22.52 -7.51
N VAL A 224 5.10 -22.12 -7.18
CA VAL A 224 4.35 -22.73 -6.08
C VAL A 224 4.05 -24.17 -6.47
N LYS A 225 4.43 -25.14 -5.63
CA LYS A 225 4.21 -26.56 -5.89
C LYS A 225 2.96 -27.07 -5.18
N SER A 226 2.71 -26.57 -3.98
CA SER A 226 1.54 -26.92 -3.20
C SER A 226 1.19 -25.84 -2.19
N VAL A 227 -0.07 -25.85 -1.75
CA VAL A 227 -0.54 -25.06 -0.61
C VAL A 227 -1.59 -25.86 0.17
N ALA A 228 -1.47 -25.84 1.49
CA ALA A 228 -2.43 -26.38 2.44
C ALA A 228 -2.64 -25.37 3.57
N TYR A 229 -3.77 -25.46 4.25
CA TYR A 229 -4.15 -24.44 5.24
C TYR A 229 -5.11 -24.98 6.29
N ASP A 230 -5.09 -24.33 7.46
CA ASP A 230 -6.16 -24.36 8.44
C ASP A 230 -6.71 -22.93 8.60
N ARG A 231 -7.95 -22.74 8.14
CA ARG A 231 -8.60 -21.42 8.09
C ARG A 231 -9.10 -20.93 9.45
N PHE A 232 -9.06 -21.77 10.47
CA PHE A 232 -9.56 -21.48 11.81
C PHE A 232 -8.48 -21.77 12.87
N LEU A 233 -7.22 -21.54 12.50
CA LEU A 233 -6.07 -21.67 13.39
C LEU A 233 -5.14 -20.47 13.21
N GLY A 234 -5.11 -19.59 14.21
CA GLY A 234 -4.21 -18.46 14.27
C GLY A 234 -4.11 -17.89 15.69
N GLY A 235 -3.45 -16.74 15.81
CA GLY A 235 -3.25 -16.04 17.08
C GLY A 235 -4.50 -15.90 17.95
N ARG A 236 -5.66 -15.65 17.33
CA ARG A 236 -6.95 -15.46 18.02
C ARG A 236 -7.47 -16.72 18.70
N ASN A 237 -7.11 -17.90 18.19
CA ASN A 237 -7.56 -19.17 18.76
C ASN A 237 -6.83 -19.45 20.07
N PHE A 238 -5.55 -19.08 20.16
CA PHE A 238 -4.79 -19.12 21.40
C PHE A 238 -5.36 -18.12 22.42
N ASP A 239 -5.73 -16.92 21.97
CA ASP A 239 -6.35 -15.90 22.84
C ASP A 239 -7.70 -16.40 23.38
N MET A 240 -8.52 -17.02 22.54
CA MET A 240 -9.80 -17.60 22.93
C MET A 240 -9.66 -18.80 23.88
N ALA A 241 -8.64 -19.65 23.70
CA ALA A 241 -8.39 -20.77 24.60
C ALA A 241 -8.09 -20.27 26.02
N LEU A 242 -7.22 -19.25 26.14
CA LEU A 242 -6.94 -18.59 27.42
C LEU A 242 -8.17 -17.86 27.98
N ALA A 243 -8.94 -17.17 27.13
CA ALA A 243 -10.14 -16.46 27.56
C ALA A 243 -11.24 -17.40 28.09
N LYS A 244 -11.38 -18.61 27.54
CA LYS A 244 -12.31 -19.63 28.05
C LYS A 244 -11.93 -20.10 29.45
N ASP A 245 -10.67 -20.44 29.67
CA ASP A 245 -10.17 -20.81 31.00
C ASP A 245 -10.35 -19.68 32.02
N VAL A 246 -10.01 -18.45 31.64
CA VAL A 246 -10.24 -17.27 32.49
C VAL A 246 -11.71 -17.06 32.77
N SER A 247 -12.59 -17.25 31.78
CA SER A 247 -14.03 -17.15 31.96
C SER A 247 -14.54 -18.21 32.94
N GLU A 248 -14.13 -19.47 32.81
CA GLU A 248 -14.52 -20.55 33.73
C GLU A 248 -14.12 -20.22 35.18
N LYS A 249 -12.90 -19.74 35.39
CA LYS A 249 -12.41 -19.28 36.71
C LYS A 249 -13.21 -18.07 37.23
N PHE A 250 -13.54 -17.12 36.34
CA PHE A 250 -14.32 -15.94 36.70
C PHE A 250 -15.77 -16.31 37.05
N VAL A 251 -16.42 -17.19 36.29
CA VAL A 251 -17.76 -17.73 36.56
C VAL A 251 -17.76 -18.50 37.88
N ALA A 252 -16.75 -19.35 38.14
CA ALA A 252 -16.65 -20.10 39.38
C ALA A 252 -16.63 -19.17 40.59
N LYS A 253 -15.86 -18.06 40.52
CA LYS A 253 -15.65 -17.11 41.62
C LYS A 253 -16.78 -16.07 41.76
N TYR A 254 -17.26 -15.50 40.66
CA TYR A 254 -18.15 -14.33 40.65
C TYR A 254 -19.54 -14.59 40.06
N LYS A 255 -19.80 -15.79 39.54
CA LYS A 255 -21.10 -16.20 38.96
C LYS A 255 -21.58 -15.34 37.79
N LYS A 256 -20.64 -14.72 37.06
CA LYS A 256 -20.88 -13.92 35.85
C LYS A 256 -19.96 -14.41 34.76
N ASP A 257 -20.40 -14.39 33.50
CA ASP A 257 -19.60 -14.87 32.37
C ASP A 257 -19.10 -13.69 31.52
N PRO A 258 -17.80 -13.38 31.51
CA PRO A 258 -17.24 -12.30 30.70
C PRO A 258 -17.32 -12.56 29.18
N LEU A 259 -17.61 -13.79 28.73
CA LEU A 259 -17.78 -14.11 27.31
C LEU A 259 -19.22 -13.89 26.82
N ALA A 260 -20.19 -13.79 27.73
CA ALA A 260 -21.61 -13.70 27.40
C ALA A 260 -21.99 -12.37 26.72
N ASP A 261 -21.38 -11.25 27.12
CA ASP A 261 -21.59 -9.95 26.48
C ASP A 261 -20.35 -9.49 25.69
N ALA A 262 -20.59 -8.71 24.63
CA ALA A 262 -19.52 -8.31 23.71
C ALA A 262 -18.48 -7.38 24.33
N LYS A 263 -18.89 -6.48 25.24
CA LYS A 263 -17.98 -5.47 25.79
C LYS A 263 -16.95 -6.12 26.70
N SER A 264 -17.39 -7.00 27.60
CA SER A 264 -16.52 -7.75 28.49
C SER A 264 -15.66 -8.77 27.73
N ARG A 265 -16.23 -9.43 26.71
CA ARG A 265 -15.47 -10.34 25.85
C ARG A 265 -14.33 -9.65 25.13
N ILE A 266 -14.56 -8.47 24.53
CA ILE A 266 -13.52 -7.69 23.86
C ILE A 266 -12.42 -7.28 24.84
N LYS A 267 -12.78 -6.83 26.06
CA LYS A 267 -11.78 -6.52 27.10
C LYS A 267 -10.93 -7.74 27.47
N LEU A 268 -11.57 -8.89 27.71
CA LEU A 268 -10.91 -10.11 28.09
C LEU A 268 -9.96 -10.62 26.99
N LEU A 269 -10.42 -10.67 25.75
CA LEU A 269 -9.61 -11.10 24.61
C LEU A 269 -8.38 -10.20 24.42
N GLY A 270 -8.54 -8.87 24.54
CA GLY A 270 -7.41 -7.94 24.47
C GLY A 270 -6.38 -8.15 25.59
N ALA A 271 -6.81 -8.56 26.79
CA ALA A 271 -5.90 -8.91 27.87
C ALA A 271 -5.22 -10.27 27.67
N CYS A 272 -5.96 -11.25 27.14
CA CYS A 272 -5.42 -12.57 26.79
C CYS A 272 -4.37 -12.46 25.68
N GLU A 273 -4.59 -11.62 24.67
CA GLU A 273 -3.62 -11.36 23.62
C GLU A 273 -2.31 -10.78 24.17
N LYS A 274 -2.42 -9.81 25.09
CA LYS A 274 -1.25 -9.23 25.79
C LYS A 274 -0.52 -10.30 26.61
N ALA A 275 -1.25 -11.12 27.36
CA ALA A 275 -0.66 -12.20 28.15
C ALA A 275 0.08 -13.23 27.25
N LYS A 276 -0.55 -13.68 26.16
CA LYS A 276 0.08 -14.55 25.15
C LYS A 276 1.37 -13.94 24.60
N LYS A 277 1.34 -12.66 24.22
CA LYS A 277 2.52 -11.93 23.72
C LYS A 277 3.62 -11.87 24.77
N ASN A 278 3.29 -11.62 26.04
CA ASN A 278 4.25 -11.58 27.14
C ASN A 278 4.86 -12.94 27.47
N LEU A 279 4.13 -14.04 27.26
CA LEU A 279 4.63 -15.42 27.45
C LEU A 279 5.50 -15.93 26.30
N SER A 280 5.49 -15.25 25.15
CA SER A 280 6.17 -15.72 23.93
C SER A 280 7.70 -15.59 23.92
N PRO A 281 8.34 -14.58 24.56
CA PRO A 281 9.80 -14.49 24.59
C PRO A 281 10.45 -15.66 25.31
N GLN A 282 11.63 -16.05 24.82
CA GLN A 282 12.41 -17.14 25.42
C GLN A 282 12.76 -16.82 26.88
N GLY A 283 12.58 -17.81 27.77
CA GLY A 283 12.89 -17.70 29.20
C GLY A 283 11.77 -17.11 30.06
N VAL A 284 10.65 -16.68 29.47
CA VAL A 284 9.48 -16.22 30.23
C VAL A 284 8.58 -17.40 30.57
N ASN A 285 8.49 -17.74 31.86
CA ASN A 285 7.69 -18.88 32.33
C ASN A 285 6.33 -18.49 32.91
N SER A 286 6.06 -17.20 33.10
CA SER A 286 4.77 -16.72 33.61
C SER A 286 4.56 -15.24 33.29
N THR A 287 3.30 -14.80 33.31
CA THR A 287 2.92 -13.38 33.18
C THR A 287 1.68 -13.08 34.03
N THR A 288 1.35 -11.80 34.14
CA THR A 288 0.12 -11.35 34.83
C THR A 288 -0.92 -10.95 33.79
N LEU A 289 -2.14 -11.48 33.95
CA LEU A 289 -3.33 -11.02 33.24
C LEU A 289 -4.14 -10.16 34.22
N ALA A 290 -4.26 -8.86 33.90
CA ALA A 290 -5.00 -7.88 34.69
C ALA A 290 -6.04 -7.19 33.81
N VAL A 291 -7.29 -7.16 34.28
CA VAL A 291 -8.41 -6.49 33.61
C VAL A 291 -9.26 -5.75 34.63
N GLU A 292 -9.29 -4.43 34.51
CA GLU A 292 -10.14 -3.56 35.32
C GLU A 292 -11.58 -3.55 34.81
N CYS A 293 -12.52 -3.55 35.75
CA CYS A 293 -13.95 -3.52 35.51
C CYS A 293 -14.36 -4.52 34.41
N LEU A 294 -13.95 -5.79 34.55
CA LEU A 294 -14.14 -6.81 33.52
C LEU A 294 -15.63 -7.07 33.32
N VAL A 295 -16.39 -7.35 34.39
CA VAL A 295 -17.86 -7.43 34.38
C VAL A 295 -18.38 -6.74 35.63
N ASP A 296 -19.37 -5.84 35.49
CA ASP A 296 -20.03 -5.14 36.59
C ASP A 296 -19.08 -4.60 37.66
N GLU A 297 -18.08 -3.83 37.23
CA GLU A 297 -17.05 -3.19 38.09
C GLU A 297 -16.13 -4.17 38.85
N ILE A 298 -16.20 -5.47 38.55
CA ILE A 298 -15.30 -6.47 39.14
C ILE A 298 -13.99 -6.50 38.37
N ASP A 299 -12.90 -6.23 39.07
CA ASP A 299 -11.55 -6.41 38.57
C ASP A 299 -11.14 -7.89 38.57
N TYR A 300 -10.37 -8.28 37.56
CA TYR A 300 -9.78 -9.62 37.47
C TYR A 300 -8.26 -9.54 37.35
N ASN A 301 -7.57 -10.24 38.24
CA ASN A 301 -6.13 -10.37 38.23
C ASN A 301 -5.78 -11.85 38.40
N ALA A 302 -4.96 -12.38 37.50
CA ALA A 302 -4.47 -13.75 37.55
C ALA A 302 -3.01 -13.82 37.11
N LYS A 303 -2.27 -14.73 37.72
CA LYS A 303 -0.98 -15.18 37.18
C LYS A 303 -1.27 -16.29 36.17
N ILE A 304 -0.67 -16.20 34.99
CA ILE A 304 -0.75 -17.23 33.95
C ILE A 304 0.64 -17.83 33.81
N ASP A 305 0.75 -19.13 34.05
CA ASP A 305 2.00 -19.87 33.86
C ASP A 305 2.08 -20.42 32.43
N LEU A 306 3.29 -20.50 31.87
CA LEU A 306 3.52 -20.96 30.49
C LEU A 306 3.03 -22.40 30.29
N GLU A 307 3.27 -23.29 31.25
CA GLU A 307 2.86 -24.69 31.19
C GLU A 307 1.33 -24.85 31.15
N GLU A 308 0.62 -24.03 31.93
CA GLU A 308 -0.84 -23.99 31.91
C GLU A 308 -1.34 -23.50 30.55
N PHE A 309 -0.79 -22.40 30.04
CA PHE A 309 -1.14 -21.88 28.72
C PHE A 309 -0.88 -22.92 27.61
N GLU A 310 0.25 -23.62 27.65
CA GLU A 310 0.61 -24.66 26.67
C GLU A 310 -0.33 -25.85 26.72
N THR A 311 -0.80 -26.22 27.92
CA THR A 311 -1.83 -27.26 28.09
C THR A 311 -3.14 -26.84 27.44
N LEU A 312 -3.57 -25.59 27.62
CA LEU A 312 -4.81 -25.06 27.03
C LEU A 312 -4.78 -25.06 25.50
N ILE A 313 -3.61 -24.80 24.90
CA ILE A 313 -3.47 -24.72 23.44
C ILE A 313 -2.98 -26.02 22.79
N ALA A 314 -2.71 -27.08 23.54
CA ALA A 314 -2.21 -28.35 23.00
C ALA A 314 -3.08 -28.90 21.83
N PRO A 315 -4.43 -28.90 21.90
CA PRO A 315 -5.26 -29.34 20.78
C PRO A 315 -5.12 -28.48 19.52
N LEU A 316 -4.76 -27.19 19.69
CA LEU A 316 -4.50 -26.28 18.57
C LEU A 316 -3.10 -26.53 17.97
N LEU A 317 -2.11 -26.88 18.80
CA LEU A 317 -0.77 -27.24 18.34
C LEU A 317 -0.76 -28.54 17.54
N ASP A 318 -1.59 -29.52 17.92
CA ASP A 318 -1.69 -30.79 17.19
C ASP A 318 -2.24 -30.61 15.77
N ARG A 319 -3.05 -29.57 15.54
CA ARG A 319 -3.57 -29.22 14.20
C ARG A 319 -2.50 -28.65 13.25
N LEU A 320 -1.29 -28.33 13.74
CA LEU A 320 -0.20 -27.84 12.88
C LEU A 320 0.31 -28.91 11.90
N GLU A 321 0.20 -30.19 12.25
CA GLU A 321 0.77 -31.28 11.46
C GLU A 321 0.05 -31.49 10.11
N GLY A 322 -1.28 -31.41 10.09
CA GLY A 322 -2.10 -31.72 8.92
C GLY A 322 -1.70 -30.93 7.66
N PRO A 323 -1.67 -29.59 7.71
CA PRO A 323 -1.24 -28.77 6.57
C PRO A 323 0.21 -29.02 6.13
N ILE A 324 1.13 -29.33 7.04
CA ILE A 324 2.54 -29.64 6.68
C ILE A 324 2.62 -30.94 5.89
N VAL A 325 2.01 -32.00 6.42
CA VAL A 325 1.99 -33.32 5.78
C VAL A 325 1.33 -33.23 4.40
N LYS A 326 0.19 -32.54 4.32
CA LYS A 326 -0.51 -32.35 3.05
C LYS A 326 0.33 -31.55 2.04
N ALA A 327 0.96 -30.45 2.44
CA ALA A 327 1.75 -29.65 1.52
C ALA A 327 2.94 -30.43 0.94
N LEU A 328 3.62 -31.24 1.75
CA LEU A 328 4.69 -32.12 1.29
C LEU A 328 4.18 -33.18 0.30
N ALA A 329 3.07 -33.85 0.65
CA ALA A 329 2.44 -34.86 -0.20
C ALA A 329 1.97 -34.28 -1.54
N ASP A 330 1.23 -33.16 -1.52
CA ASP A 330 0.75 -32.46 -2.72
C ASP A 330 1.93 -31.96 -3.59
N ALA A 331 3.08 -31.62 -2.99
CA ALA A 331 4.29 -31.21 -3.72
C ALA A 331 5.11 -32.38 -4.28
N GLY A 332 4.84 -33.61 -3.82
CA GLY A 332 5.60 -34.80 -4.21
C GLY A 332 7.04 -34.83 -3.67
N ILE A 333 7.29 -34.20 -2.52
CA ILE A 333 8.62 -34.16 -1.89
C ILE A 333 8.58 -34.62 -0.43
N THR A 334 9.75 -34.98 0.08
CA THR A 334 9.98 -35.37 1.49
C THR A 334 10.62 -34.23 2.28
N LYS A 335 10.65 -34.34 3.62
CA LYS A 335 11.15 -33.29 4.51
C LYS A 335 12.65 -33.01 4.30
N ASP A 336 13.43 -34.05 3.99
CA ASP A 336 14.87 -33.99 3.73
C ASP A 336 15.23 -33.31 2.41
N GLN A 337 14.27 -33.17 1.49
CA GLN A 337 14.44 -32.42 0.24
C GLN A 337 14.17 -30.92 0.41
N LEU A 338 13.73 -30.46 1.59
CA LEU A 338 13.59 -29.03 1.88
C LEU A 338 14.95 -28.41 2.18
N SER A 339 15.26 -27.32 1.50
CA SER A 339 16.46 -26.52 1.79
C SER A 339 16.31 -25.72 3.08
N CYS A 340 15.12 -25.18 3.33
CA CYS A 340 14.77 -24.56 4.60
C CYS A 340 13.24 -24.46 4.81
N VAL A 341 12.87 -24.10 6.04
CA VAL A 341 11.49 -23.79 6.43
C VAL A 341 11.46 -22.34 6.91
N GLU A 342 10.92 -21.44 6.10
CA GLU A 342 10.77 -20.01 6.43
C GLU A 342 9.44 -19.76 7.17
N ILE A 343 9.50 -19.07 8.31
CA ILE A 343 8.31 -18.76 9.12
C ILE A 343 7.96 -17.26 9.05
N VAL A 344 6.67 -16.96 8.84
CA VAL A 344 6.12 -15.59 8.83
C VAL A 344 4.78 -15.52 9.58
N GLY A 345 4.29 -14.30 9.81
CA GLY A 345 3.06 -14.06 10.57
C GLY A 345 3.28 -13.90 12.07
N GLY A 346 2.36 -13.21 12.75
CA GLY A 346 2.49 -12.93 14.19
C GLY A 346 2.35 -14.16 15.09
N GLY A 347 1.61 -15.18 14.65
CA GLY A 347 1.30 -16.39 15.41
C GLY A 347 2.50 -17.34 15.57
N VAL A 348 3.45 -17.35 14.63
CA VAL A 348 4.68 -18.16 14.76
C VAL A 348 5.62 -17.67 15.87
N ARG A 349 5.35 -16.52 16.50
CA ARG A 349 6.14 -15.99 17.61
C ARG A 349 5.88 -16.72 18.93
N VAL A 350 4.75 -17.44 19.04
CA VAL A 350 4.45 -18.27 20.22
C VAL A 350 5.48 -19.40 20.33
N ALA A 351 6.16 -19.49 21.47
CA ALA A 351 7.30 -20.41 21.63
C ALA A 351 6.94 -21.89 21.42
N SER A 352 5.80 -22.34 21.94
CA SER A 352 5.30 -23.71 21.74
C SER A 352 4.94 -24.01 20.29
N VAL A 353 4.51 -23.02 19.51
CA VAL A 353 4.29 -23.17 18.05
C VAL A 353 5.60 -23.48 17.35
N LYS A 354 6.68 -22.71 17.62
CA LYS A 354 8.01 -22.99 17.04
C LYS A 354 8.52 -24.38 17.41
N ARG A 355 8.38 -24.78 18.68
CA ARG A 355 8.78 -26.11 19.15
C ARG A 355 8.03 -27.21 18.41
N LYS A 356 6.70 -27.11 18.32
CA LYS A 356 5.86 -28.09 17.62
C LYS A 356 6.18 -28.16 16.12
N LEU A 357 6.43 -27.02 15.46
CA LEU A 357 6.86 -27.00 14.06
C LEU A 357 8.20 -27.74 13.88
N ALA A 358 9.20 -27.43 14.72
CA ALA A 358 10.49 -28.10 14.68
C ALA A 358 10.36 -29.62 14.93
N ASP A 359 9.50 -30.04 15.85
CA ASP A 359 9.18 -31.45 16.11
C ASP A 359 8.57 -32.15 14.89
N ILE A 360 7.53 -31.56 14.30
CA ILE A 360 6.87 -32.13 13.12
C ILE A 360 7.86 -32.26 11.95
N LEU A 361 8.74 -31.28 11.77
CA LEU A 361 9.68 -31.22 10.65
C LEU A 361 11.01 -31.93 10.92
N GLY A 362 11.24 -32.45 12.13
CA GLY A 362 12.49 -33.12 12.51
C GLY A 362 13.70 -32.20 12.49
N LEU A 363 13.52 -30.91 12.84
CA LEU A 363 14.58 -29.91 12.81
C LEU A 363 15.44 -29.96 14.08
N ASP A 364 16.70 -29.57 13.94
CA ASP A 364 17.65 -29.48 15.05
C ASP A 364 17.30 -28.30 15.97
N LYS A 365 16.78 -28.65 17.16
CA LYS A 365 16.31 -27.68 18.16
C LYS A 365 17.44 -26.88 18.82
N GLU A 366 18.69 -27.32 18.70
CA GLU A 366 19.85 -26.61 19.24
C GLU A 366 20.28 -25.45 18.33
N LYS A 367 19.83 -25.43 17.07
CA LYS A 367 20.06 -24.30 16.17
C LYS A 367 19.22 -23.09 16.56
N PRO A 368 19.67 -21.86 16.21
CA PRO A 368 18.85 -20.66 16.33
C PRO A 368 17.45 -20.89 15.75
N ASN A 369 16.42 -20.42 16.47
CA ASN A 369 15.01 -20.64 16.11
C ASN A 369 14.63 -22.11 15.90
N MET A 370 15.32 -23.07 16.53
CA MET A 370 15.05 -24.51 16.44
C MET A 370 15.15 -25.04 15.00
N GLY A 371 16.07 -24.46 14.21
CA GLY A 371 16.28 -24.81 12.81
C GLY A 371 15.28 -24.17 11.83
N LEU A 372 14.30 -23.41 12.32
CA LEU A 372 13.40 -22.63 11.48
C LEU A 372 14.13 -21.38 10.95
N SER A 373 13.93 -21.08 9.68
CA SER A 373 14.51 -19.91 9.03
C SER A 373 13.64 -18.67 9.26
N THR A 374 14.29 -17.54 9.51
CA THR A 374 13.66 -16.23 9.76
C THR A 374 14.36 -15.15 8.96
N THR A 375 14.68 -15.42 7.68
CA THR A 375 15.40 -14.44 6.84
C THR A 375 14.47 -13.33 6.35
N LEU A 376 13.17 -13.59 6.33
CA LEU A 376 12.14 -12.62 6.05
C LEU A 376 11.70 -11.86 7.31
N ASN A 377 11.29 -10.61 7.13
CA ASN A 377 10.54 -9.92 8.17
C ASN A 377 9.10 -10.48 8.22
N ALA A 378 8.78 -11.14 9.33
CA ALA A 378 7.52 -11.86 9.52
C ALA A 378 6.25 -11.00 9.40
N ASP A 379 6.34 -9.69 9.61
CA ASP A 379 5.20 -8.77 9.52
C ASP A 379 5.10 -8.06 8.16
N GLU A 380 6.17 -8.06 7.36
CA GLU A 380 6.27 -7.22 6.15
C GLU A 380 6.38 -8.01 4.85
N ALA A 381 6.68 -9.32 4.92
CA ALA A 381 6.98 -10.15 3.76
C ALA A 381 5.86 -10.14 2.71
N VAL A 382 4.61 -10.21 3.15
CA VAL A 382 3.45 -10.17 2.24
C VAL A 382 3.36 -8.81 1.54
N ALA A 383 3.39 -7.71 2.29
CA ALA A 383 3.29 -6.36 1.72
C ALA A 383 4.45 -6.05 0.76
N ARG A 384 5.66 -6.51 1.10
CA ARG A 384 6.85 -6.39 0.23
C ARG A 384 6.66 -7.18 -1.07
N GLY A 385 6.21 -8.43 -0.97
CA GLY A 385 5.86 -9.25 -2.12
C GLY A 385 4.82 -8.60 -3.03
N CYS A 386 3.74 -8.07 -2.45
CA CYS A 386 2.73 -7.34 -3.21
C CYS A 386 3.32 -6.10 -3.89
N ALA A 387 4.19 -5.34 -3.22
CA ALA A 387 4.78 -4.13 -3.80
C ALA A 387 5.75 -4.48 -4.95
N LEU A 388 6.53 -5.56 -4.82
CA LEU A 388 7.36 -6.11 -5.89
C LEU A 388 6.51 -6.53 -7.08
N GLN A 389 5.43 -7.28 -6.84
CA GLN A 389 4.50 -7.69 -7.88
C GLN A 389 3.89 -6.48 -8.59
N CYS A 390 3.52 -5.44 -7.84
CA CYS A 390 2.97 -4.23 -8.41
C CYS A 390 3.99 -3.50 -9.29
N ALA A 391 5.27 -3.47 -8.87
CA ALA A 391 6.34 -2.91 -9.68
C ALA A 391 6.61 -3.72 -10.95
N ILE A 392 6.54 -5.05 -10.89
CA ILE A 392 6.70 -5.95 -12.05
C ILE A 392 5.59 -5.73 -13.09
N LEU A 393 4.34 -5.58 -12.64
CA LEU A 393 3.18 -5.41 -13.53
C LEU A 393 3.01 -3.97 -14.03
N SER A 394 3.58 -3.00 -13.32
CA SER A 394 3.37 -1.58 -13.61
C SER A 394 4.15 -1.12 -14.84
N PRO A 395 3.53 -0.39 -15.77
CA PRO A 395 4.25 0.21 -16.90
C PRO A 395 5.20 1.34 -16.48
N LEU A 396 5.11 1.81 -15.24
CA LEU A 396 5.94 2.92 -14.70
C LEU A 396 7.33 2.47 -14.24
N PHE A 397 7.55 1.17 -14.03
CA PHE A 397 8.79 0.63 -13.48
C PHE A 397 9.39 -0.39 -14.44
N LYS A 398 10.72 -0.43 -14.50
CA LYS A 398 11.45 -1.51 -15.17
C LYS A 398 12.14 -2.32 -14.08
N VAL A 399 11.60 -3.51 -13.80
CA VAL A 399 12.15 -4.47 -12.84
C VAL A 399 12.87 -5.57 -13.62
N LYS A 400 13.89 -6.20 -13.03
CA LYS A 400 14.51 -7.38 -13.63
C LYS A 400 13.48 -8.50 -13.75
N ASP A 401 13.51 -9.22 -14.87
CA ASP A 401 12.57 -10.31 -15.11
C ASP A 401 12.65 -11.36 -14.01
N PHE A 402 11.49 -11.67 -13.43
CA PHE A 402 11.34 -12.72 -12.44
C PHE A 402 9.98 -13.41 -12.68
N SER A 403 10.03 -14.67 -13.08
CA SER A 403 8.85 -15.46 -13.43
C SER A 403 8.16 -16.01 -12.18
N ILE A 404 6.82 -15.91 -12.15
CA ILE A 404 6.00 -16.28 -11.01
C ILE A 404 4.90 -17.21 -11.51
N ALA A 405 4.98 -18.49 -11.13
CA ALA A 405 3.94 -19.47 -11.36
C ALA A 405 3.27 -19.83 -10.03
N ASP A 406 1.96 -19.59 -9.94
CA ASP A 406 1.10 -19.92 -8.80
C ASP A 406 0.14 -21.05 -9.23
N ILE A 407 -0.59 -21.67 -8.29
CA ILE A 407 -1.42 -22.85 -8.56
C ILE A 407 -2.92 -22.66 -8.37
N VAL A 408 -3.71 -23.30 -9.23
CA VAL A 408 -5.16 -23.41 -9.06
C VAL A 408 -5.45 -24.22 -7.80
N ASN A 409 -6.12 -23.61 -6.83
CA ASN A 409 -6.43 -24.24 -5.54
C ASN A 409 -7.70 -25.09 -5.56
N PHE A 410 -8.68 -24.65 -6.36
CA PHE A 410 -10.00 -25.25 -6.46
C PHE A 410 -10.24 -25.70 -7.90
N PRO A 411 -10.36 -27.01 -8.16
CA PRO A 411 -10.73 -27.49 -9.48
C PRO A 411 -12.06 -26.89 -9.96
N VAL A 412 -12.14 -26.57 -11.25
CA VAL A 412 -13.29 -25.90 -11.87
C VAL A 412 -13.82 -26.74 -13.02
N ARG A 413 -15.11 -27.06 -12.94
CA ARG A 413 -15.88 -27.69 -14.00
C ARG A 413 -16.68 -26.65 -14.75
N VAL A 414 -16.70 -26.80 -16.07
CA VAL A 414 -17.53 -26.00 -16.96
C VAL A 414 -18.57 -26.92 -17.61
N SER A 415 -19.81 -26.47 -17.69
CA SER A 415 -20.93 -27.18 -18.30
C SER A 415 -21.72 -26.26 -19.23
N TRP A 416 -22.54 -26.84 -20.11
CA TRP A 416 -23.29 -26.08 -21.12
C TRP A 416 -24.62 -26.74 -21.49
N GLU A 417 -25.50 -25.96 -22.10
CA GLU A 417 -26.79 -26.44 -22.63
C GLU A 417 -26.57 -27.39 -23.83
N LYS A 418 -27.31 -28.51 -23.88
CA LYS A 418 -27.30 -29.45 -25.03
C LYS A 418 -27.91 -28.79 -26.27
N ALA A 419 -27.41 -29.11 -27.47
CA ALA A 419 -28.05 -28.67 -28.71
C ALA A 419 -29.49 -29.23 -28.80
N SER A 420 -30.37 -28.45 -29.42
CA SER A 420 -31.78 -28.80 -29.63
C SER A 420 -32.03 -29.88 -30.70
N THR A 421 -31.00 -30.33 -31.42
CA THR A 421 -31.12 -31.30 -32.51
C THR A 421 -30.29 -32.57 -32.26
N ASP A 422 -30.94 -33.75 -32.33
CA ASP A 422 -30.34 -35.10 -32.23
C ASP A 422 -29.27 -35.42 -33.30
N ALA A 423 -28.99 -34.48 -34.22
CA ALA A 423 -28.06 -34.63 -35.34
C ALA A 423 -26.59 -34.31 -35.00
N LEU A 424 -26.30 -33.77 -33.81
CA LEU A 424 -24.94 -33.39 -33.40
C LEU A 424 -24.46 -34.28 -32.24
N LYS A 425 -23.97 -35.48 -32.57
CA LYS A 425 -23.43 -36.42 -31.56
C LYS A 425 -22.12 -35.97 -30.88
N ASP A 426 -21.48 -34.91 -31.37
CA ASP A 426 -20.26 -34.31 -30.80
C ASP A 426 -20.40 -32.79 -30.73
N ASP A 427 -21.09 -32.31 -29.70
CA ASP A 427 -21.46 -30.90 -29.49
C ASP A 427 -20.26 -30.00 -29.13
N ALA A 428 -19.25 -30.57 -28.48
CA ALA A 428 -17.98 -29.94 -28.18
C ALA A 428 -16.84 -30.83 -28.70
N ILE A 429 -15.93 -30.25 -29.50
CA ILE A 429 -14.79 -30.97 -30.07
C ILE A 429 -13.52 -30.41 -29.42
N ALA A 430 -12.69 -31.28 -28.85
CA ALA A 430 -11.34 -30.91 -28.42
C ALA A 430 -10.53 -30.45 -29.64
N ASP A 431 -9.86 -29.30 -29.55
CA ASP A 431 -8.94 -28.85 -30.62
C ASP A 431 -7.76 -29.84 -30.70
N ASP A 432 -7.32 -30.19 -31.92
CA ASP A 432 -6.31 -31.22 -32.25
C ASP A 432 -4.91 -31.06 -31.58
N ASP A 433 -4.68 -29.96 -30.85
CA ASP A 433 -3.39 -29.63 -30.21
C ASP A 433 -3.38 -29.82 -28.66
N GLU A 434 -4.49 -30.23 -28.04
CA GLU A 434 -4.54 -30.61 -26.61
C GLU A 434 -5.20 -31.99 -26.42
N PRO A 435 -4.76 -32.80 -25.43
CA PRO A 435 -5.27 -34.16 -25.24
C PRO A 435 -6.80 -34.12 -25.14
N SER A 436 -7.46 -34.96 -25.96
CA SER A 436 -8.91 -35.04 -26.05
C SER A 436 -9.53 -35.10 -24.65
N LEU A 437 -10.16 -34.00 -24.23
CA LEU A 437 -10.93 -33.93 -22.99
C LEU A 437 -12.04 -34.96 -23.13
N GLY A 438 -11.91 -36.09 -22.42
CA GLY A 438 -12.66 -37.32 -22.62
C GLY A 438 -14.10 -37.11 -23.11
N ALA A 439 -14.31 -37.30 -24.41
CA ALA A 439 -15.62 -37.29 -25.02
C ALA A 439 -16.35 -38.57 -24.61
N GLY A 440 -17.11 -38.47 -23.52
CA GLY A 440 -18.16 -39.41 -23.19
C GLY A 440 -19.39 -38.63 -22.77
N ASP A 441 -20.44 -38.61 -23.60
CA ASP A 441 -21.86 -38.27 -23.37
C ASP A 441 -22.26 -37.07 -22.46
N ALA A 442 -21.32 -36.31 -21.89
CA ALA A 442 -21.56 -35.33 -20.85
C ALA A 442 -21.33 -33.91 -21.38
N ASN A 443 -22.33 -33.05 -21.22
CA ASN A 443 -22.31 -31.62 -21.49
C ASN A 443 -21.49 -30.82 -20.44
N SER A 444 -20.36 -31.37 -19.99
CA SER A 444 -19.45 -30.74 -19.03
C SER A 444 -18.02 -31.24 -19.16
N VAL A 445 -17.06 -30.43 -18.71
CA VAL A 445 -15.63 -30.76 -18.67
C VAL A 445 -14.96 -30.22 -17.42
N LEU A 446 -14.09 -31.01 -16.80
CA LEU A 446 -13.18 -30.52 -15.76
C LEU A 446 -12.09 -29.69 -16.44
N LEU A 447 -12.25 -28.37 -16.38
CA LEU A 447 -11.43 -27.47 -17.17
C LEU A 447 -10.13 -27.13 -16.45
N PHE A 448 -10.17 -26.76 -15.17
CA PHE A 448 -8.97 -26.47 -14.38
C PHE A 448 -8.86 -27.47 -13.24
N THR A 449 -7.70 -28.07 -13.06
CA THR A 449 -7.45 -29.03 -11.98
C THR A 449 -6.63 -28.39 -10.87
N ARG A 450 -6.67 -28.94 -9.67
CA ARG A 450 -5.79 -28.51 -8.58
C ARG A 450 -4.33 -28.66 -9.04
N ALA A 451 -3.48 -27.71 -8.64
CA ALA A 451 -2.06 -27.63 -9.04
C ALA A 451 -1.78 -27.28 -10.52
N ASP A 452 -2.80 -27.02 -11.35
CA ASP A 452 -2.59 -26.33 -12.63
C ASP A 452 -1.92 -24.97 -12.36
N ASP A 453 -0.90 -24.59 -13.14
CA ASP A 453 -0.33 -23.25 -13.07
C ASP A 453 -1.40 -22.20 -13.45
N PHE A 454 -1.41 -21.03 -12.80
CA PHE A 454 -2.21 -19.87 -13.23
C PHE A 454 -1.40 -18.56 -13.17
N PRO A 455 -1.68 -17.57 -14.04
CA PRO A 455 -2.82 -17.47 -14.98
C PRO A 455 -2.76 -18.48 -16.13
N LYS A 456 -3.91 -19.04 -16.54
CA LYS A 456 -4.01 -20.04 -17.62
C LYS A 456 -5.30 -19.89 -18.40
N THR A 457 -5.22 -20.07 -19.73
CA THR A 457 -6.38 -20.02 -20.63
C THR A 457 -6.52 -21.37 -21.30
N LYS A 458 -7.73 -21.94 -21.27
CA LYS A 458 -8.10 -23.15 -22.01
C LYS A 458 -9.23 -22.83 -22.99
N ARG A 459 -9.24 -23.52 -24.14
CA ARG A 459 -10.24 -23.30 -25.18
C ARG A 459 -11.23 -24.46 -25.21
N VAL A 460 -12.51 -24.12 -25.35
CA VAL A 460 -13.58 -25.08 -25.65
C VAL A 460 -14.21 -24.68 -26.98
N SER A 461 -14.33 -25.63 -27.93
CA SER A 461 -15.01 -25.40 -29.20
C SER A 461 -16.41 -26.00 -29.17
N PHE A 462 -17.41 -25.24 -29.64
CA PHE A 462 -18.82 -25.64 -29.73
C PHE A 462 -19.29 -25.60 -31.17
N ARG A 463 -20.31 -26.39 -31.52
CA ARG A 463 -21.10 -26.21 -32.75
C ARG A 463 -22.50 -25.72 -32.38
N ARG A 464 -22.78 -24.44 -32.60
CA ARG A 464 -24.05 -23.79 -32.18
C ARG A 464 -24.47 -22.74 -33.21
N ALA A 465 -25.74 -22.75 -33.58
CA ALA A 465 -26.35 -21.70 -34.42
C ALA A 465 -27.10 -20.64 -33.59
N GLU A 466 -27.42 -20.95 -32.33
CA GLU A 466 -28.18 -20.08 -31.42
C GLU A 466 -27.36 -19.71 -30.19
N SER A 467 -27.78 -18.64 -29.52
CA SER A 467 -27.17 -18.23 -28.26
C SER A 467 -27.26 -19.37 -27.25
N PHE A 468 -26.20 -19.57 -26.48
CA PHE A 468 -26.11 -20.67 -25.53
C PHE A 468 -25.39 -20.22 -24.28
N THR A 469 -25.52 -21.02 -23.23
CA THR A 469 -24.89 -20.69 -21.96
C THR A 469 -23.82 -21.70 -21.55
N ILE A 470 -22.80 -21.16 -20.90
CA ILE A 470 -21.71 -21.87 -20.24
C ILE A 470 -21.79 -21.59 -18.73
N ASP A 471 -21.98 -22.64 -17.92
CA ASP A 471 -22.02 -22.57 -16.46
C ASP A 471 -20.68 -23.05 -15.88
N ALA A 472 -20.04 -22.23 -15.04
CA ALA A 472 -18.82 -22.58 -14.32
C ALA A 472 -19.13 -22.82 -12.84
N ALA A 473 -18.61 -23.91 -12.30
CA ALA A 473 -18.77 -24.32 -10.91
C ALA A 473 -17.48 -24.97 -10.39
N TYR A 474 -17.31 -24.98 -9.08
CA TYR A 474 -16.31 -25.83 -8.45
C TYR A 474 -16.67 -27.30 -8.67
N ASP A 475 -15.67 -28.10 -9.02
CA ASP A 475 -15.86 -29.54 -9.14
C ASP A 475 -16.13 -30.19 -7.77
N GLU A 476 -16.75 -31.37 -7.76
CA GLU A 476 -17.02 -32.12 -6.52
C GLU A 476 -15.73 -32.41 -5.73
N THR A 477 -14.61 -32.61 -6.41
CA THR A 477 -13.28 -32.80 -5.80
C THR A 477 -12.76 -31.55 -5.09
N ALA A 478 -13.34 -30.38 -5.34
CA ALA A 478 -12.97 -29.15 -4.64
C ALA A 478 -13.57 -29.06 -3.23
N ILE A 479 -14.62 -29.82 -2.92
CA ILE A 479 -15.44 -29.67 -1.70
C ILE A 479 -14.59 -29.78 -0.44
N GLU A 480 -13.60 -30.69 -0.41
CA GLU A 480 -12.70 -30.86 0.76
C GLU A 480 -11.77 -29.66 1.00
N TYR A 481 -11.53 -28.83 -0.03
CA TYR A 481 -10.65 -27.67 0.04
C TYR A 481 -11.42 -26.36 0.22
N LEU A 482 -12.66 -26.32 -0.25
CA LEU A 482 -13.49 -25.13 -0.14
C LEU A 482 -13.75 -24.78 1.33
N PRO A 483 -13.94 -23.48 1.65
CA PRO A 483 -14.59 -23.13 2.89
C PRO A 483 -15.95 -23.82 3.03
N PRO A 484 -16.48 -24.07 4.25
CA PRO A 484 -17.85 -24.54 4.43
C PRO A 484 -18.72 -23.44 3.85
N SER A 485 -19.14 -23.65 2.61
CA SER A 485 -19.62 -22.59 1.76
C SER A 485 -20.69 -23.17 0.87
N PRO A 486 -21.85 -22.50 0.78
CA PRO A 486 -22.90 -22.90 -0.15
C PRO A 486 -22.55 -22.53 -1.60
N TYR A 487 -21.47 -21.79 -1.86
CA TYR A 487 -21.10 -21.38 -3.22
C TYR A 487 -20.34 -22.49 -3.95
N GLN A 488 -21.08 -23.39 -4.59
CA GLN A 488 -20.52 -24.31 -5.59
C GLN A 488 -20.51 -23.67 -6.98
N SER A 489 -21.48 -22.80 -7.29
CA SER A 489 -21.54 -22.08 -8.56
C SER A 489 -20.61 -20.86 -8.56
N ILE A 490 -19.79 -20.73 -9.61
CA ILE A 490 -18.91 -19.57 -9.84
C ILE A 490 -19.65 -18.51 -10.67
N GLY A 491 -20.27 -18.93 -11.77
CA GLY A 491 -21.02 -18.02 -12.62
C GLY A 491 -21.52 -18.64 -13.92
N LYS A 492 -22.38 -17.90 -14.60
CA LYS A 492 -23.04 -18.27 -15.85
C LYS A 492 -22.64 -17.28 -16.95
N PHE A 493 -22.23 -17.76 -18.11
CA PHE A 493 -21.71 -16.93 -19.21
C PHE A 493 -22.50 -17.17 -20.49
N THR A 494 -23.31 -16.19 -20.89
CA THR A 494 -24.16 -16.29 -22.09
C THR A 494 -23.40 -15.79 -23.31
N VAL A 495 -23.19 -16.68 -24.28
CA VAL A 495 -22.63 -16.35 -25.59
C VAL A 495 -23.79 -16.01 -26.53
N SER A 496 -23.73 -14.83 -27.15
CA SER A 496 -24.82 -14.27 -27.95
C SER A 496 -24.31 -13.49 -29.16
N GLY A 497 -25.24 -13.06 -30.03
CA GLY A 497 -24.90 -12.29 -31.23
C GLY A 497 -24.31 -13.15 -32.35
N ILE A 498 -24.72 -14.42 -32.45
CA ILE A 498 -24.34 -15.31 -33.54
C ILE A 498 -25.08 -14.86 -34.81
N PRO A 499 -24.37 -14.41 -35.86
CA PRO A 499 -25.00 -13.94 -37.08
C PRO A 499 -25.70 -15.09 -37.82
N VAL A 500 -26.92 -14.83 -38.32
CA VAL A 500 -27.70 -15.79 -39.10
C VAL A 500 -27.29 -15.72 -40.58
N GLY A 501 -27.09 -16.86 -41.23
CA GLY A 501 -26.86 -16.95 -42.68
C GLY A 501 -25.42 -16.77 -43.16
N GLU A 502 -24.44 -16.71 -42.24
CA GLU A 502 -23.01 -16.61 -42.58
C GLU A 502 -22.36 -17.96 -42.96
N THR A 503 -23.03 -19.09 -42.65
CA THR A 503 -22.56 -20.45 -42.95
C THR A 503 -23.73 -21.33 -43.37
N ASP A 504 -23.50 -22.22 -44.34
CA ASP A 504 -24.47 -23.26 -44.74
C ASP A 504 -24.57 -24.39 -43.69
N GLU A 505 -23.56 -24.53 -42.84
CA GLU A 505 -23.47 -25.50 -41.74
C GLU A 505 -23.58 -24.82 -40.37
N VAL A 506 -23.84 -25.60 -39.31
CA VAL A 506 -23.83 -25.11 -37.92
C VAL A 506 -22.43 -24.57 -37.59
N PRO A 507 -22.29 -23.28 -37.23
CA PRO A 507 -20.98 -22.67 -37.14
C PRO A 507 -20.20 -23.16 -35.92
N ARG A 508 -18.88 -23.21 -36.08
CA ARG A 508 -17.94 -23.57 -35.03
C ARG A 508 -17.58 -22.35 -34.21
N ILE A 509 -17.85 -22.37 -32.91
CA ILE A 509 -17.58 -21.29 -31.97
C ILE A 509 -16.45 -21.70 -31.03
N ARG A 510 -15.38 -20.92 -30.97
CA ARG A 510 -14.26 -21.10 -30.03
C ARG A 510 -14.42 -20.15 -28.85
N VAL A 511 -14.52 -20.70 -27.65
CA VAL A 511 -14.58 -19.93 -26.41
C VAL A 511 -13.30 -20.16 -25.61
N ASN A 512 -12.58 -19.08 -25.32
CA ASN A 512 -11.41 -19.11 -24.46
C ASN A 512 -11.84 -18.77 -23.04
N ILE A 513 -11.66 -19.71 -22.12
CA ILE A 513 -11.98 -19.56 -20.70
C ILE A 513 -10.65 -19.48 -19.94
N LYS A 514 -10.49 -18.46 -19.11
CA LYS A 514 -9.26 -18.22 -18.34
C LYS A 514 -9.50 -18.36 -16.85
N HIS A 515 -8.50 -18.89 -16.15
CA HIS A 515 -8.24 -18.64 -14.75
C HIS A 515 -7.22 -17.50 -14.71
N ASP A 516 -7.69 -16.29 -14.43
CA ASP A 516 -6.92 -15.07 -14.68
C ASP A 516 -5.87 -14.77 -13.60
N ILE A 517 -5.21 -13.62 -13.70
CA ILE A 517 -4.14 -13.20 -12.78
C ILE A 517 -4.61 -12.92 -11.35
N HIS A 518 -5.91 -12.66 -11.15
CA HIS A 518 -6.54 -12.50 -9.84
C HIS A 518 -7.00 -13.84 -9.25
N GLY A 519 -6.97 -14.90 -10.05
CA GLY A 519 -7.50 -16.21 -9.71
C GLY A 519 -9.01 -16.31 -9.92
N LEU A 520 -9.56 -15.55 -10.87
CA LEU A 520 -10.97 -15.59 -11.25
C LEU A 520 -11.18 -16.44 -12.51
N VAL A 521 -12.33 -17.11 -12.57
CA VAL A 521 -12.78 -17.76 -13.81
C VAL A 521 -13.54 -16.76 -14.66
N GLU A 522 -13.11 -16.58 -15.90
CA GLU A 522 -13.77 -15.69 -16.86
C GLU A 522 -13.74 -16.27 -18.27
N VAL A 523 -14.73 -15.89 -19.08
CA VAL A 523 -14.66 -16.09 -20.54
C VAL A 523 -13.90 -14.91 -21.15
N ALA A 524 -12.67 -15.15 -21.60
CA ALA A 524 -11.78 -14.14 -22.16
C ALA A 524 -12.21 -13.69 -23.56
N SER A 525 -12.66 -14.63 -24.39
CA SER A 525 -13.20 -14.32 -25.72
C SER A 525 -14.08 -15.45 -26.26
N SER A 526 -14.98 -15.10 -27.17
CA SER A 526 -15.79 -16.05 -27.93
C SER A 526 -15.78 -15.66 -29.41
N GLN A 527 -15.45 -16.60 -30.29
CA GLN A 527 -15.23 -16.34 -31.71
C GLN A 527 -15.90 -17.40 -32.58
N MET A 528 -16.77 -16.97 -33.50
CA MET A 528 -17.31 -17.82 -34.56
C MET A 528 -16.30 -17.94 -35.70
N MET A 529 -16.08 -19.18 -36.16
CA MET A 529 -15.17 -19.53 -37.25
C MET A 529 -15.99 -19.76 -38.52
N VAL A 530 -15.82 -18.90 -39.53
CA VAL A 530 -16.47 -19.01 -40.84
C VAL A 530 -15.44 -19.48 -41.86
N GLU A 531 -15.67 -20.62 -42.50
CA GLU A 531 -14.77 -21.13 -43.54
C GLU A 531 -14.85 -20.24 -44.79
N ILE A 532 -13.70 -19.82 -45.30
CA ILE A 532 -13.61 -19.06 -46.55
C ILE A 532 -13.55 -20.08 -47.68
N LYS A 533 -14.61 -20.19 -48.50
CA LYS A 533 -14.59 -20.99 -49.73
C LYS A 533 -13.73 -20.24 -50.76
N GLU A 534 -12.56 -20.79 -51.11
CA GLU A 534 -11.79 -20.31 -52.27
C GLU A 534 -12.51 -20.79 -53.54
N GLU A 535 -12.93 -19.86 -54.42
CA GLU A 535 -13.40 -20.23 -55.76
C GLU A 535 -12.21 -20.79 -56.56
N GLU A 536 -12.28 -22.06 -56.95
CA GLU A 536 -11.34 -22.63 -57.90
C GLU A 536 -11.53 -21.97 -59.27
N THR A 537 -10.66 -21.03 -59.63
CA THR A 537 -10.47 -20.67 -61.05
C THR A 537 -9.89 -21.87 -61.77
N LYS A 538 -10.74 -22.61 -62.48
CA LYS A 538 -10.34 -23.62 -63.45
C LYS A 538 -9.68 -22.95 -64.65
N GLU A 539 -8.35 -22.89 -64.67
CA GLU A 539 -7.59 -22.76 -65.91
C GLU A 539 -6.91 -24.09 -66.25
N GLY A 540 -7.31 -24.65 -67.39
CA GLY A 540 -6.48 -25.51 -68.25
C GLY A 540 -6.09 -26.89 -67.72
N GLU A 541 -6.75 -27.92 -68.25
CA GLU A 541 -6.21 -29.28 -68.28
C GLU A 541 -4.89 -29.32 -69.07
N GLU A 542 -3.83 -29.88 -68.48
CA GLU A 542 -2.98 -30.86 -69.16
C GLU A 542 -2.24 -31.73 -68.12
N ALA A 543 -2.15 -33.02 -68.45
CA ALA A 543 -1.86 -34.13 -67.54
C ALA A 543 -0.38 -34.23 -67.11
N SER A 544 -0.12 -34.61 -65.85
CA SER A 544 0.76 -35.73 -65.46
C SER A 544 1.06 -35.82 -63.95
N GLU A 545 1.14 -37.08 -63.50
CA GLU A 545 1.80 -37.63 -62.29
C GLU A 545 1.16 -37.48 -60.88
N GLU A 546 0.91 -38.63 -60.27
CA GLU A 546 0.50 -38.86 -58.88
C GLU A 546 1.51 -38.27 -57.89
N LYS A 547 1.21 -37.08 -57.36
CA LYS A 547 1.69 -36.63 -56.05
C LYS A 547 0.55 -36.79 -55.04
N LYS A 548 0.83 -37.43 -53.90
CA LYS A 548 -0.03 -37.36 -52.71
C LYS A 548 -0.28 -35.89 -52.37
N GLU A 549 -1.49 -35.40 -52.63
CA GLU A 549 -1.95 -34.09 -52.15
C GLU A 549 -1.96 -34.11 -50.62
N GLU A 550 -1.10 -33.30 -50.01
CA GLU A 550 -1.34 -32.85 -48.64
C GLU A 550 -2.64 -32.02 -48.63
N PRO A 551 -3.57 -32.26 -47.69
CA PRO A 551 -4.82 -31.52 -47.65
C PRO A 551 -4.54 -30.01 -47.48
N LYS A 552 -5.03 -29.19 -48.42
CA LYS A 552 -4.95 -27.72 -48.34
C LYS A 552 -5.55 -27.26 -47.00
N LYS A 553 -4.76 -26.50 -46.21
CA LYS A 553 -5.21 -25.94 -44.92
C LYS A 553 -6.39 -24.97 -45.15
N LYS A 554 -7.58 -25.36 -44.71
CA LYS A 554 -8.79 -24.53 -44.72
C LYS A 554 -8.53 -23.19 -44.01
N ARG A 555 -8.88 -22.08 -44.67
CA ARG A 555 -8.78 -20.71 -44.11
C ARG A 555 -10.11 -20.29 -43.49
N PHE A 556 -10.06 -19.67 -42.32
CA PHE A 556 -11.25 -19.25 -41.58
C PHE A 556 -11.21 -17.76 -41.25
N ARG A 557 -12.35 -17.06 -41.45
CA ARG A 557 -12.62 -15.72 -40.92
C ARG A 557 -13.16 -15.85 -39.49
N LYS A 558 -12.69 -15.00 -38.58
CA LYS A 558 -13.13 -14.98 -37.17
C LYS A 558 -14.10 -13.83 -36.93
N ILE A 559 -15.26 -14.12 -36.34
CA ILE A 559 -16.25 -13.12 -35.92
C ILE A 559 -16.32 -13.16 -34.39
N GLU A 560 -16.07 -12.02 -33.73
CA GLU A 560 -16.19 -11.94 -32.27
C GLU A 560 -17.66 -11.94 -31.85
N LEU A 561 -17.96 -12.78 -30.85
CA LEU A 561 -19.30 -12.92 -30.28
C LEU A 561 -19.38 -12.21 -28.93
N LYS A 562 -20.57 -11.73 -28.57
CA LYS A 562 -20.80 -11.06 -27.29
C LYS A 562 -20.95 -12.08 -26.18
N VAL A 563 -20.17 -11.91 -25.11
CA VAL A 563 -20.30 -12.71 -23.88
C VAL A 563 -20.85 -11.84 -22.75
N THR A 564 -21.92 -12.28 -22.11
CA THR A 564 -22.52 -11.60 -20.95
C THR A 564 -22.36 -12.47 -19.70
N PRO A 565 -21.52 -12.06 -18.74
CA PRO A 565 -21.35 -12.80 -17.48
C PRO A 565 -22.49 -12.49 -16.49
N SER A 566 -22.93 -13.53 -15.79
CA SER A 566 -23.80 -13.49 -14.62
C SER A 566 -23.07 -14.19 -13.48
N VAL A 567 -22.39 -13.39 -12.65
CA VAL A 567 -21.56 -13.86 -11.53
C VAL A 567 -22.14 -13.36 -10.21
N ASN A 568 -21.83 -14.05 -9.12
CA ASN A 568 -22.23 -13.61 -7.79
C ASN A 568 -21.45 -12.35 -7.36
N GLY A 569 -22.08 -11.54 -6.49
CA GLY A 569 -21.51 -10.33 -5.92
C GLY A 569 -22.21 -9.06 -6.37
N LEU A 570 -21.60 -7.91 -6.07
CA LEU A 570 -22.12 -6.61 -6.48
C LEU A 570 -22.01 -6.43 -8.00
N SER A 571 -23.10 -5.96 -8.61
CA SER A 571 -23.12 -5.51 -9.99
C SER A 571 -22.25 -4.26 -10.19
N ALA A 572 -21.89 -3.96 -11.44
CA ALA A 572 -21.14 -2.75 -11.76
C ALA A 572 -21.86 -1.47 -11.32
N ALA A 573 -23.20 -1.46 -11.38
CA ALA A 573 -24.01 -0.32 -10.94
C ALA A 573 -23.99 -0.16 -9.41
N GLU A 574 -24.06 -1.26 -8.65
CA GLU A 574 -23.94 -1.22 -7.19
C GLU A 574 -22.55 -0.80 -6.74
N VAL A 575 -21.49 -1.27 -7.42
CA VAL A 575 -20.12 -0.82 -7.16
C VAL A 575 -19.97 0.68 -7.44
N ALA A 576 -20.48 1.17 -8.58
CA ALA A 576 -20.42 2.59 -8.92
C ALA A 576 -21.16 3.47 -7.89
N LYS A 577 -22.35 3.04 -7.46
CA LYS A 577 -23.10 3.71 -6.38
C LYS A 577 -22.31 3.72 -5.08
N ALA A 578 -21.73 2.58 -4.68
CA ALA A 578 -20.92 2.49 -3.47
C ALA A 578 -19.64 3.34 -3.56
N THR A 579 -19.03 3.50 -4.75
CA THR A 579 -17.91 4.42 -4.97
C THR A 579 -18.32 5.88 -4.75
N GLU A 580 -19.48 6.29 -5.24
CA GLU A 580 -20.00 7.66 -5.03
C GLU A 580 -20.30 7.92 -3.56
N GLU A 581 -20.94 6.97 -2.87
CA GLU A 581 -21.19 7.03 -1.44
C GLU A 581 -19.87 7.12 -0.64
N GLU A 582 -18.86 6.32 -0.98
CA GLU A 582 -17.54 6.39 -0.35
C GLU A 582 -16.88 7.75 -0.53
N LEU A 583 -16.93 8.31 -1.74
CA LEU A 583 -16.36 9.63 -2.02
C LEU A 583 -17.04 10.72 -1.18
N ALA A 584 -18.37 10.66 -1.06
CA ALA A 584 -19.13 11.60 -0.25
C ALA A 584 -18.78 11.48 1.25
N MET A 585 -18.71 10.24 1.77
CA MET A 585 -18.33 10.01 3.17
C MET A 585 -16.89 10.45 3.46
N ALA A 586 -15.93 10.14 2.58
CA ALA A 586 -14.53 10.54 2.72
C ALA A 586 -14.36 12.06 2.64
N GLN A 587 -15.13 12.74 1.79
CA GLN A 587 -15.15 14.20 1.74
C GLN A 587 -15.73 14.80 3.02
N GLN A 588 -16.79 14.21 3.59
CA GLN A 588 -17.35 14.63 4.86
C GLN A 588 -16.33 14.48 6.00
N ASP A 589 -15.66 13.33 6.10
CA ASP A 589 -14.60 13.09 7.09
C ASP A 589 -13.49 14.15 6.97
N ARG A 590 -13.03 14.42 5.74
CA ARG A 590 -11.99 15.42 5.45
C ARG A 590 -12.41 16.83 5.87
N ILE A 591 -13.65 17.24 5.60
CA ILE A 591 -14.15 18.57 5.99
C ILE A 591 -14.15 18.70 7.53
N ILE A 592 -14.57 17.66 8.24
CA ILE A 592 -14.58 17.63 9.72
C ILE A 592 -13.15 17.76 10.26
N GLU A 593 -12.21 16.96 9.75
CA GLU A 593 -10.80 17.00 10.16
C GLU A 593 -10.14 18.35 9.84
N GLU A 594 -10.34 18.89 8.64
CA GLU A 594 -9.77 20.19 8.26
C GLU A 594 -10.36 21.34 9.08
N THR A 595 -11.63 21.24 9.48
CA THR A 595 -12.29 22.23 10.35
C THR A 595 -11.70 22.17 11.77
N ALA A 596 -11.57 20.97 12.34
CA ALA A 596 -10.97 20.77 13.65
C ALA A 596 -9.50 21.24 13.69
N ASN A 597 -8.71 20.91 12.66
CA ASN A 597 -7.33 21.37 12.54
C ASN A 597 -7.23 22.90 12.47
N LYS A 598 -8.16 23.56 11.76
CA LYS A 598 -8.17 25.02 11.67
C LYS A 598 -8.56 25.69 12.99
N ARG A 599 -9.47 25.09 13.76
CA ARG A 599 -9.79 25.52 15.13
C ARG A 599 -8.55 25.42 16.02
N ASN A 600 -7.86 24.28 15.99
CA ASN A 600 -6.64 24.07 16.78
C ASN A 600 -5.51 25.03 16.37
N GLU A 601 -5.36 25.35 15.08
CA GLU A 601 -4.40 26.36 14.59
C GLU A 601 -4.72 27.75 15.15
N LEU A 602 -5.99 28.15 15.16
CA LEU A 602 -6.42 29.41 15.76
C LEU A 602 -6.16 29.44 17.27
N GLU A 603 -6.54 28.38 17.98
CA GLU A 603 -6.30 28.25 19.41
C GLU A 603 -4.80 28.33 19.76
N THR A 604 -3.97 27.59 19.04
CA THR A 604 -2.50 27.64 19.22
C THR A 604 -1.97 29.05 18.95
N PHE A 605 -2.44 29.71 17.89
CA PHE A 605 -2.01 31.07 17.56
C PHE A 605 -2.39 32.07 18.66
N VAL A 606 -3.56 31.91 19.30
CA VAL A 606 -3.99 32.76 20.42
C VAL A 606 -3.01 32.65 21.58
N TYR A 607 -2.66 31.43 22.00
CA TYR A 607 -1.70 31.20 23.08
C TYR A 607 -0.29 31.68 22.73
N ASP A 608 0.19 31.37 21.53
CA ASP A 608 1.53 31.75 21.07
C ASP A 608 1.67 33.27 21.01
N LEU A 609 0.69 33.97 20.42
CA LEU A 609 0.74 35.43 20.33
C LEU A 609 0.70 36.08 21.71
N ARG A 610 -0.12 35.57 22.64
CA ARG A 610 -0.17 36.03 24.03
C ARG A 610 1.19 35.92 24.71
N ASN A 611 1.84 34.76 24.60
CA ASN A 611 3.17 34.53 25.17
C ASN A 611 4.21 35.46 24.53
N HIS A 612 4.19 35.59 23.21
CA HIS A 612 5.15 36.43 22.51
C HIS A 612 5.03 37.91 22.89
N LEU A 613 3.82 38.43 23.14
CA LEU A 613 3.62 39.81 23.62
C LEU A 613 4.28 40.09 24.96
N GLY A 614 4.36 39.09 25.85
CA GLY A 614 5.05 39.19 27.14
C GLY A 614 6.55 38.89 27.08
N GLU A 615 7.02 38.28 25.99
CA GLU A 615 8.41 37.84 25.82
C GLU A 615 9.08 38.56 24.64
N LYS A 616 9.23 37.88 23.49
CA LYS A 616 10.04 38.36 22.36
C LYS A 616 9.52 39.65 21.72
N TYR A 617 8.24 39.95 21.84
CA TYR A 617 7.61 41.17 21.30
C TYR A 617 7.48 42.29 22.33
N ALA A 618 7.82 42.06 23.60
CA ALA A 618 7.57 43.01 24.69
C ALA A 618 8.17 44.41 24.43
N GLU A 619 9.33 44.49 23.78
CA GLU A 619 10.00 45.76 23.45
C GLU A 619 9.51 46.38 22.12
N PHE A 620 8.77 45.63 21.30
CA PHE A 620 8.38 46.00 19.92
C PHE A 620 6.91 46.38 19.79
N VAL A 621 6.15 46.32 20.88
CA VAL A 621 4.73 46.66 20.95
C VAL A 621 4.51 47.83 21.89
N ALA A 622 3.71 48.82 21.47
CA ALA A 622 3.34 49.93 22.36
C ALA A 622 2.28 49.47 23.37
N ALA A 623 2.29 50.00 24.61
CA ALA A 623 1.34 49.57 25.64
C ALA A 623 -0.15 49.61 25.19
N PRO A 624 -0.66 50.67 24.53
CA PRO A 624 -2.04 50.68 24.03
C PRO A 624 -2.31 49.65 22.92
N GLU A 625 -1.32 49.37 22.07
CA GLU A 625 -1.40 48.37 21.01
C GLU A 625 -1.42 46.96 21.61
N ARG A 626 -0.58 46.71 22.62
CA ARG A 626 -0.53 45.46 23.38
C ARG A 626 -1.87 45.21 24.07
N ASP A 627 -2.38 46.20 24.80
CA ASP A 627 -3.64 46.05 25.55
C ASP A 627 -4.84 45.78 24.60
N ASP A 628 -4.89 46.42 23.41
CA ASP A 628 -5.90 46.12 22.39
C ASP A 628 -5.79 44.68 21.85
N ILE A 629 -4.57 44.20 21.60
CA ILE A 629 -4.35 42.83 21.13
C ILE A 629 -4.69 41.82 22.24
N GLU A 630 -4.27 42.05 23.47
CA GLU A 630 -4.59 41.17 24.61
C GLU A 630 -6.10 41.06 24.83
N ASN A 631 -6.84 42.16 24.74
CA ASN A 631 -8.31 42.13 24.82
C ASN A 631 -8.91 41.29 23.68
N LYS A 632 -8.45 41.47 22.44
CA LYS A 632 -8.93 40.67 21.30
C LYS A 632 -8.57 39.18 21.40
N LEU A 633 -7.45 38.85 22.02
CA LEU A 633 -7.05 37.46 22.29
C LEU A 633 -7.98 36.83 23.33
N ASN A 634 -8.35 37.57 24.38
CA ASN A 634 -9.31 37.11 25.38
C ASN A 634 -10.69 36.92 24.74
N ASP A 635 -11.17 37.90 23.96
CA ASP A 635 -12.44 37.78 23.23
C ASP A 635 -12.43 36.57 22.26
N MET A 636 -11.29 36.29 21.64
CA MET A 636 -11.15 35.13 20.74
C MET A 636 -11.19 33.80 21.48
N GLU A 637 -10.53 33.72 22.64
CA GLU A 637 -10.56 32.54 23.50
C GLU A 637 -11.98 32.28 24.02
N ASP A 638 -12.64 33.31 24.56
CA ASP A 638 -14.02 33.23 25.01
C ASP A 638 -14.96 32.78 23.86
N TRP A 639 -14.73 33.30 22.66
CA TRP A 639 -15.47 32.86 21.48
C TRP A 639 -15.20 31.40 21.13
N LEU A 640 -13.93 30.95 21.11
CA LEU A 640 -13.56 29.56 20.80
C LEU A 640 -14.25 28.53 21.71
N TYR A 641 -14.46 28.89 22.98
CA TYR A 641 -15.12 28.04 23.97
C TYR A 641 -16.64 28.27 24.08
N SER A 642 -17.20 29.22 23.34
CA SER A 642 -18.65 29.39 23.19
C SER A 642 -19.26 28.34 22.24
N ASP A 643 -20.57 28.11 22.32
CA ASP A 643 -21.26 27.20 21.38
C ASP A 643 -21.07 27.64 19.91
N GLU A 644 -21.06 28.95 19.65
CA GLU A 644 -20.87 29.52 18.30
C GLU A 644 -19.46 29.29 17.75
N GLY A 645 -18.45 29.31 18.63
CA GLY A 645 -17.06 29.07 18.25
C GLY A 645 -16.66 27.60 18.28
N PHE A 646 -17.27 26.77 19.13
CA PHE A 646 -16.92 25.35 19.23
C PHE A 646 -17.33 24.55 17.98
N ASP A 647 -18.53 24.83 17.46
CA ASP A 647 -19.13 24.17 16.29
C ASP A 647 -19.12 25.04 15.03
N SER A 648 -18.16 25.97 14.95
CA SER A 648 -18.03 26.88 13.81
C SER A 648 -17.52 26.18 12.53
N ILE A 649 -17.62 26.87 11.40
CA ILE A 649 -17.12 26.36 10.11
C ILE A 649 -15.68 26.81 9.84
N LYS A 650 -14.95 26.00 9.06
CA LYS A 650 -13.54 26.25 8.68
C LYS A 650 -13.25 27.68 8.23
N SER A 651 -14.12 28.27 7.41
CA SER A 651 -13.91 29.63 6.88
C SER A 651 -13.94 30.69 7.97
N ILE A 652 -14.78 30.53 9.01
CA ILE A 652 -14.87 31.47 10.12
C ILE A 652 -13.58 31.42 10.95
N TYR A 653 -13.09 30.21 11.29
CA TYR A 653 -11.80 30.07 11.98
C TYR A 653 -10.65 30.70 11.19
N GLN A 654 -10.62 30.50 9.86
CA GLN A 654 -9.61 31.10 9.00
C GLN A 654 -9.69 32.63 9.01
N THR A 655 -10.88 33.22 8.85
CA THR A 655 -11.06 34.68 8.90
C THR A 655 -10.63 35.28 10.23
N LYS A 656 -10.97 34.61 11.35
CA LYS A 656 -10.57 35.04 12.69
C LYS A 656 -9.05 34.98 12.87
N LEU A 657 -8.41 33.90 12.41
CA LEU A 657 -6.96 33.74 12.42
C LEU A 657 -6.25 34.81 11.58
N ASP A 658 -6.74 35.08 10.37
CA ASP A 658 -6.19 36.13 9.51
C ASP A 658 -6.34 37.52 10.13
N GLY A 659 -7.44 37.75 10.84
CA GLY A 659 -7.65 38.96 11.64
C GLY A 659 -6.60 39.15 12.74
N LEU A 660 -6.28 38.09 13.50
CA LEU A 660 -5.23 38.16 14.52
C LEU A 660 -3.82 38.29 13.91
N ARG A 661 -3.54 37.59 12.81
CA ARG A 661 -2.28 37.73 12.07
C ARG A 661 -2.05 39.16 11.60
N ALA A 662 -3.09 39.81 11.06
CA ALA A 662 -3.00 41.19 10.62
C ALA A 662 -2.63 42.17 11.76
N LEU A 663 -3.05 41.88 13.00
CA LEU A 663 -2.69 42.67 14.17
C LEU A 663 -1.24 42.42 14.63
N SER A 664 -0.77 41.17 14.56
CA SER A 664 0.59 40.83 15.01
C SER A 664 1.67 41.11 13.96
N SER A 665 1.35 41.09 12.67
CA SER A 665 2.33 41.25 11.58
C SER A 665 3.20 42.51 11.69
N PRO A 666 2.67 43.70 12.04
CA PRO A 666 3.51 44.89 12.23
C PRO A 666 4.53 44.72 13.36
N ILE A 667 4.16 44.06 14.45
CA ILE A 667 5.03 43.83 15.61
C ILE A 667 6.12 42.82 15.26
N ASP A 668 5.73 41.73 14.59
CA ASP A 668 6.68 40.72 14.11
C ASP A 668 7.69 41.32 13.12
N ALA A 669 7.23 42.17 12.20
CA ALA A 669 8.12 42.89 11.29
C ALA A 669 9.12 43.79 12.03
N ARG A 670 8.71 44.50 13.09
CA ARG A 670 9.61 45.31 13.93
C ARG A 670 10.68 44.44 14.60
N TYR A 671 10.27 43.30 15.17
CA TYR A 671 11.16 42.33 15.82
C TYR A 671 12.18 41.71 14.86
N VAL A 672 11.71 41.21 13.70
CA VAL A 672 12.56 40.60 12.67
C VAL A 672 13.55 41.63 12.14
N GLU A 673 13.09 42.84 11.80
CA GLU A 673 13.98 43.91 11.33
C GLU A 673 15.02 44.33 12.37
N HIS A 674 14.66 44.36 13.65
CA HIS A 674 15.63 44.62 14.71
C HIS A 674 16.71 43.54 14.79
N SER A 675 16.35 42.28 14.57
CA SER A 675 17.26 41.13 14.63
C SER A 675 18.16 41.01 13.39
N GLU A 676 17.61 41.27 12.20
CA GLU A 676 18.31 41.15 10.90
C GLU A 676 19.18 42.37 10.58
N ARG A 677 18.81 43.58 11.04
CA ARG A 677 19.53 44.82 10.69
C ARG A 677 21.01 44.80 11.09
N PRO A 678 21.43 44.31 12.27
CA PRO A 678 22.85 44.18 12.62
C PRO A 678 23.62 43.28 11.65
N VAL A 679 22.99 42.19 11.17
CA VAL A 679 23.60 41.27 10.20
C VAL A 679 23.84 41.98 8.88
N ALA A 680 22.81 42.61 8.31
CA ALA A 680 22.92 43.38 7.07
C ALA A 680 23.92 44.56 7.20
N THR A 681 23.97 45.19 8.38
CA THR A 681 24.92 46.26 8.68
C THR A 681 26.36 45.75 8.64
N ASN A 682 26.63 44.60 9.25
CA ASN A 682 27.96 44.00 9.24
C ASN A 682 28.37 43.57 7.84
N GLU A 683 27.46 42.95 7.08
CA GLU A 683 27.69 42.62 5.65
C GLU A 683 28.12 43.87 4.85
N LEU A 684 27.38 44.98 4.99
CA LEU A 684 27.70 46.22 4.29
C LEU A 684 29.03 46.83 4.77
N LYS A 685 29.30 46.85 6.07
CA LYS A 685 30.59 47.32 6.62
C LYS A 685 31.76 46.52 6.06
N THR A 686 31.65 45.20 5.96
CA THR A 686 32.70 44.36 5.36
C THR A 686 32.99 44.76 3.91
N VAL A 687 31.96 44.99 3.10
CA VAL A 687 32.14 45.41 1.69
C VAL A 687 32.69 46.84 1.59
N ILE A 688 32.26 47.75 2.46
CA ILE A 688 32.83 49.11 2.54
C ILE A 688 34.34 49.05 2.84
N GLU A 689 34.75 48.27 3.84
CA GLU A 689 36.15 48.14 4.21
C GLU A 689 36.98 47.45 3.11
N GLU A 690 36.41 46.45 2.42
CA GLU A 690 37.02 45.86 1.24
C GLU A 690 37.28 46.91 0.15
N TYR A 691 36.30 47.76 -0.15
CA TYR A 691 36.41 48.79 -1.18
C TYR A 691 37.40 49.89 -0.79
N LYS A 692 37.42 50.31 0.49
CA LYS A 692 38.45 51.23 1.01
C LYS A 692 39.84 50.61 0.95
N ARG A 693 39.98 49.32 1.26
CA ARG A 693 41.25 48.59 1.15
C ARG A 693 41.72 48.53 -0.30
N LEU A 694 40.83 48.18 -1.24
CA LEU A 694 41.13 48.15 -2.67
C LEU A 694 41.56 49.53 -3.18
N ALA A 695 40.83 50.59 -2.82
CA ALA A 695 41.15 51.96 -3.20
C ALA A 695 42.51 52.48 -2.66
N ASN A 696 43.04 51.84 -1.61
CA ASN A 696 44.32 52.19 -0.98
C ASN A 696 45.37 51.07 -1.15
N SER A 697 45.12 50.09 -2.02
CA SER A 697 46.00 48.94 -2.18
C SER A 697 47.29 49.33 -2.88
N THR A 698 48.42 48.83 -2.39
CA THR A 698 49.73 48.95 -3.04
C THR A 698 50.13 47.67 -3.77
N ASP A 699 49.18 46.75 -3.95
CA ASP A 699 49.41 45.47 -4.63
C ASP A 699 49.66 45.67 -6.13
N GLU A 700 50.67 44.99 -6.67
CA GLU A 700 51.06 45.03 -8.07
C GLU A 700 49.93 44.55 -9.02
N ALA A 701 48.98 43.77 -8.50
CA ALA A 701 47.79 43.34 -9.22
C ALA A 701 46.85 44.51 -9.62
N TYR A 702 46.90 45.64 -8.89
CA TYR A 702 46.03 46.81 -9.11
C TYR A 702 46.80 48.06 -9.55
N SER A 703 48.09 47.93 -9.87
CA SER A 703 48.99 49.04 -10.21
C SER A 703 48.60 49.83 -11.47
N HIS A 704 47.65 49.31 -12.28
CA HIS A 704 47.13 49.95 -13.49
C HIS A 704 45.87 50.79 -13.26
N TRP A 705 45.30 50.80 -12.05
CA TRP A 705 44.22 51.70 -11.69
C TRP A 705 44.75 53.12 -11.58
N THR A 706 44.01 54.09 -12.12
CA THR A 706 44.38 55.51 -12.03
C THR A 706 44.02 56.06 -10.65
N ASP A 707 44.60 57.20 -10.28
CA ASP A 707 44.18 57.93 -9.07
C ASP A 707 42.68 58.25 -9.09
N GLU A 708 42.11 58.49 -10.27
CA GLU A 708 40.68 58.75 -10.47
C GLU A 708 39.83 57.49 -10.23
N ASP A 709 40.29 56.31 -10.66
CA ASP A 709 39.66 55.02 -10.37
C ASP A 709 39.65 54.76 -8.85
N CYS A 710 40.80 54.92 -8.19
CA CYS A 710 40.93 54.75 -6.74
C CYS A 710 40.09 55.78 -5.96
N ASN A 711 40.03 57.03 -6.42
CA ASN A 711 39.17 58.07 -5.84
C ASN A 711 37.68 57.74 -6.00
N THR A 712 37.29 57.15 -7.13
CA THR A 712 35.90 56.74 -7.37
C THR A 712 35.46 55.64 -6.40
N LEU A 713 36.28 54.60 -6.21
CA LEU A 713 36.03 53.55 -5.22
C LEU A 713 35.96 54.11 -3.79
N ARG A 714 36.89 55.01 -3.43
CA ARG A 714 36.94 55.66 -2.12
C ARG A 714 35.71 56.52 -1.85
N ASN A 715 35.30 57.33 -2.83
CA ASN A 715 34.15 58.23 -2.70
C ASN A 715 32.84 57.42 -2.60
N ALA A 716 32.69 56.36 -3.40
CA ALA A 716 31.53 55.47 -3.32
C ALA A 716 31.41 54.80 -1.94
N ALA A 717 32.52 54.25 -1.43
CA ALA A 717 32.56 53.64 -0.10
C ALA A 717 32.26 54.66 1.02
N THR A 718 32.86 55.85 0.96
CA THR A 718 32.66 56.92 1.96
C THR A 718 31.23 57.46 1.95
N THR A 719 30.62 57.59 0.76
CA THR A 719 29.23 58.05 0.62
C THR A 719 28.25 57.07 1.24
N ILE A 720 28.41 55.77 0.94
CA ILE A 720 27.54 54.72 1.48
C ILE A 720 27.78 54.50 2.98
N GLU A 721 29.01 54.66 3.45
CA GLU A 721 29.33 54.65 4.89
C GLU A 721 28.65 55.80 5.62
N THR A 722 28.69 57.02 5.06
CA THR A 722 28.00 58.19 5.64
C THR A 722 26.49 57.97 5.68
N TRP A 723 25.91 57.48 4.59
CA TRP A 723 24.49 57.10 4.56
C TRP A 723 24.16 56.06 5.63
N LEU A 724 24.97 55.01 5.77
CA LEU A 724 24.75 53.95 6.75
C LEU A 724 24.80 54.51 8.17
N PHE A 725 25.77 55.39 8.45
CA PHE A 725 25.89 56.07 9.74
C PHE A 725 24.65 56.93 10.04
N ASP A 726 24.21 57.75 9.09
CA ASP A 726 23.04 58.62 9.25
C ASP A 726 21.76 57.80 9.50
N GLN A 727 21.55 56.72 8.73
CA GLN A 727 20.40 55.84 8.90
C GLN A 727 20.41 55.10 10.23
N LEU A 728 21.58 54.60 10.68
CA LEU A 728 21.69 53.92 11.97
C LEU A 728 21.46 54.88 13.15
N ASN A 729 21.93 56.12 13.05
CA ASN A 729 21.64 57.14 14.06
C ASN A 729 20.16 57.51 14.10
N ALA A 730 19.54 57.71 12.94
CA ALA A 730 18.11 57.97 12.84
C ALA A 730 17.28 56.79 13.38
N GLN A 731 17.70 55.55 13.11
CA GLN A 731 17.09 54.34 13.65
C GLN A 731 17.26 54.21 15.16
N ALA A 732 18.43 54.56 15.71
CA ALA A 732 18.69 54.53 17.15
C ALA A 732 17.87 55.58 17.92
N ALA A 733 17.46 56.67 17.26
CA ALA A 733 16.55 57.67 17.82
C ALA A 733 15.06 57.28 17.73
N ALA A 734 14.70 56.29 16.91
CA ALA A 734 13.33 55.84 16.73
C ALA A 734 12.92 54.80 17.79
N SER A 735 11.64 54.78 18.17
CA SER A 735 11.11 53.77 19.08
C SER A 735 11.07 52.40 18.42
N LEU A 736 11.40 51.35 19.17
CA LEU A 736 11.27 49.95 18.75
C LEU A 736 9.81 49.55 18.45
N THR A 737 8.85 50.32 18.94
CA THR A 737 7.40 50.14 18.73
C THR A 737 6.87 50.81 17.46
N THR A 738 7.74 51.46 16.69
CA THR A 738 7.37 52.14 15.44
C THR A 738 7.99 51.46 14.23
N ALA A 739 7.49 51.77 13.03
CA ALA A 739 8.08 51.25 11.80
C ALA A 739 9.58 51.60 11.73
N PRO A 740 10.45 50.66 11.31
CA PRO A 740 11.88 50.90 11.25
C PRO A 740 12.19 52.01 10.24
N VAL A 741 13.15 52.87 10.61
CA VAL A 741 13.65 53.96 9.76
C VAL A 741 14.42 53.39 8.57
N VAL A 742 15.19 52.32 8.80
CA VAL A 742 15.92 51.61 7.75
C VAL A 742 15.75 50.10 7.92
N THR A 743 15.43 49.43 6.82
CA THR A 743 15.27 47.97 6.79
C THR A 743 16.56 47.27 6.42
N ALA A 744 16.71 46.01 6.83
CA ALA A 744 17.81 45.14 6.41
C ALA A 744 17.89 45.04 4.88
N ALA A 745 16.74 44.97 4.20
CA ALA A 745 16.66 44.98 2.74
C ALA A 745 17.21 46.27 2.12
N ALA A 746 16.89 47.44 2.68
CA ALA A 746 17.44 48.72 2.22
C ALA A 746 18.97 48.79 2.39
N ILE A 747 19.50 48.24 3.49
CA ILE A 747 20.94 48.14 3.72
C ILE A 747 21.60 47.19 2.71
N ARG A 748 21.02 46.02 2.45
CA ARG A 748 21.55 45.08 1.44
C ARG A 748 21.46 45.65 0.03
N ALA A 749 20.46 46.47 -0.28
CA ALA A 749 20.40 47.19 -1.55
C ALA A 749 21.61 48.13 -1.74
N LYS A 750 22.11 48.75 -0.66
CA LYS A 750 23.34 49.54 -0.70
C LYS A 750 24.60 48.72 -0.95
N ILE A 751 24.63 47.44 -0.58
CA ILE A 751 25.72 46.53 -0.98
C ILE A 751 25.73 46.37 -2.50
N VAL A 752 24.56 46.17 -3.11
CA VAL A 752 24.42 46.04 -4.57
C VAL A 752 24.85 47.33 -5.26
N GLU A 753 24.43 48.48 -4.74
CA GLU A 753 24.81 49.80 -5.26
C GLU A 753 26.33 50.02 -5.19
N LEU A 754 26.96 49.73 -4.04
CA LEU A 754 28.41 49.83 -3.88
C LEU A 754 29.14 48.92 -4.88
N ARG A 755 28.67 47.66 -5.00
CA ARG A 755 29.26 46.70 -5.94
C ARG A 755 29.17 47.15 -7.38
N ALA A 756 28.00 47.62 -7.79
CA ALA A 756 27.78 48.14 -9.15
C ALA A 756 28.69 49.33 -9.46
N SER A 757 28.88 50.23 -8.49
CA SER A 757 29.74 51.41 -8.68
C SER A 757 31.23 51.06 -8.87
N GLY A 758 31.73 50.03 -8.19
CA GLY A 758 33.14 49.61 -8.32
C GLY A 758 33.42 48.56 -9.40
N LEU A 759 32.39 47.87 -9.90
CA LEU A 759 32.56 46.79 -10.87
C LEU A 759 33.37 47.21 -12.11
N PRO A 760 33.11 48.37 -12.78
CA PRO A 760 33.87 48.77 -13.97
C PRO A 760 35.37 48.96 -13.73
N ILE A 761 35.75 49.28 -12.49
CA ILE A 761 37.13 49.52 -12.07
C ILE A 761 37.78 48.20 -11.68
N ILE A 762 37.10 47.39 -10.86
CA ILE A 762 37.62 46.11 -10.37
C ILE A 762 37.83 45.12 -11.52
N THR A 763 37.01 45.19 -12.59
CA THR A 763 37.16 44.34 -13.77
C THR A 763 38.04 44.94 -14.88
N LYS A 764 38.67 46.10 -14.64
CA LYS A 764 39.51 46.77 -15.64
C LYS A 764 40.78 45.93 -15.92
N PRO A 765 41.03 45.47 -17.16
CA PRO A 765 42.16 44.59 -17.46
C PRO A 765 43.50 45.34 -17.40
N LYS A 766 44.56 44.66 -16.93
CA LYS A 766 45.91 45.20 -16.89
C LYS A 766 46.42 45.44 -18.33
N PRO A 767 47.01 46.60 -18.65
CA PRO A 767 47.57 46.86 -19.98
C PRO A 767 48.65 45.82 -20.33
N LEU A 768 48.61 45.28 -21.56
CA LEU A 768 49.62 44.34 -22.03
C LEU A 768 51.01 45.04 -22.11
N PRO A 769 52.11 44.35 -21.76
CA PRO A 769 53.45 44.92 -21.83
C PRO A 769 53.79 45.42 -23.23
N LYS A 770 54.37 46.63 -23.36
CA LYS A 770 54.94 47.10 -24.62
C LYS A 770 56.15 46.23 -24.99
N VAL A 771 56.09 45.56 -26.14
CA VAL A 771 57.23 44.84 -26.72
C VAL A 771 58.20 45.86 -27.33
N GLU A 772 59.39 46.02 -26.76
CA GLU A 772 60.49 46.77 -27.36
C GLU A 772 61.15 45.95 -28.49
N ALA A 773 61.42 46.60 -29.62
CA ALA A 773 62.00 45.98 -30.80
C ALA A 773 63.51 45.66 -30.59
N PRO A 774 64.03 44.53 -31.10
CA PRO A 774 65.42 44.14 -30.86
C PRO A 774 66.42 45.05 -31.62
N PRO A 775 67.62 45.33 -31.07
CA PRO A 775 68.71 45.96 -31.82
C PRO A 775 69.27 45.01 -32.89
N ALA A 776 69.62 45.56 -34.07
CA ALA A 776 70.14 44.84 -35.22
C ALA A 776 71.59 44.30 -35.02
N PRO A 777 71.98 43.21 -35.72
CA PRO A 777 73.08 42.33 -35.31
C PRO A 777 74.44 42.64 -35.98
N SER A 778 75.54 42.28 -35.31
CA SER A 778 76.85 42.11 -35.96
C SER A 778 77.51 40.77 -35.61
N ALA A 779 77.53 39.91 -36.64
CA ALA A 779 78.59 38.96 -37.05
C ALA A 779 79.10 37.85 -36.10
N THR A 780 78.71 36.60 -36.45
CA THR A 780 79.54 35.38 -36.71
C THR A 780 80.50 34.85 -35.61
N ALA A 781 80.66 33.55 -35.34
CA ALA A 781 80.21 32.30 -35.96
C ALA A 781 80.44 31.12 -34.99
N ASP A 782 79.74 30.03 -35.32
CA ASP A 782 80.06 28.59 -35.21
C ASP A 782 79.92 27.78 -33.91
N ASP A 783 79.07 26.76 -34.09
CA ASP A 783 79.18 25.34 -33.71
C ASP A 783 79.17 24.99 -32.21
N ASN A 784 78.35 24.04 -31.70
CA ASN A 784 77.94 22.78 -32.30
C ASN A 784 76.93 22.05 -31.37
N ALA A 785 76.18 21.11 -31.98
CA ALA A 785 75.71 19.83 -31.46
C ALA A 785 74.63 19.73 -30.34
N GLU A 786 73.42 19.44 -30.81
CA GLU A 786 72.64 18.21 -30.60
C GLU A 786 72.08 17.76 -29.23
N SER A 787 70.76 17.46 -29.31
CA SER A 787 69.96 16.48 -28.55
C SER A 787 69.69 16.80 -27.06
N ASP A 788 68.49 16.63 -26.51
CA ASP A 788 67.53 15.58 -26.81
C ASP A 788 66.09 16.01 -26.46
N LYS A 789 65.15 15.53 -27.28
CA LYS A 789 63.71 15.63 -27.04
C LYS A 789 63.30 14.51 -26.08
N MET A 790 62.42 14.80 -25.14
CA MET A 790 61.40 13.82 -24.79
C MET A 790 60.06 14.50 -24.46
N ASP A 791 59.07 13.99 -25.16
CA ASP A 791 57.68 14.35 -25.29
C ASP A 791 56.82 13.82 -24.12
N LEU A 792 55.69 14.53 -23.89
CA LEU A 792 54.35 14.00 -23.54
C LEU A 792 54.18 13.30 -22.17
N ASP A 793 53.06 13.42 -21.43
CA ASP A 793 51.66 13.77 -21.72
C ASP A 793 51.05 14.60 -20.57
#